data_AF-A0AA39E5E4-F1
#
_entry.id   AF-A0AA39E5E4-F1
#
_cell.length_a   1.000
_cell.length_b   1.000
_cell.length_c   1.000
_cell.angle_alpha   90.00
_cell.angle_beta   90.00
_cell.angle_gamma   90.00
#
_symmetry.space_group_name_H-M   'P 1'
#
loop_
_entity.id
_entity.type
_entity.pdbx_description
1 polymer ?
#
loop_
_entity_poly.entity_id
_entity_poly.type
_entity_poly.pdbx_seq_one_letter_code
_entity_poly.pdbx_strand_id
1 'polypeptide(L)'
;MKAQQDRADNVILRAENENLKNENYRLQAALRSVICPNCGGPAMLGEIAFDEQQLRIENARLKEELDRVCCLASRYSGRPIQGIGPPPPLLAPSLDLDMSIYARNFPEPMANCTDMIPVPLMPESSHFPEGGLVLEEEKSLALELAISSVDELVKMCQLGEPLWIRSNENGKEVLNVEEYGRMFPWPMNLKQHQSEFRTEATRDSAVVIMNSINLVDAFLDAMKWMELFPSIISRAKTVQVLSGVSGHANGSLHLMYAELQILSPLVPTRETHFLRYCQQNVEEGTWAIVDFPIDSFHDNLQPSVPRYRRRPSGCIIQDMPNGYSRVTWVEHADIEEKPVHQIFHHYVNSGMAFGATRWLAVLQRQCERVASLMARNISDLGVIPSPEARKNLMNLAQRMIRTFSVNISTSSGQSWTALSDSSDDTVRITTRKITEPGQPNGVILSAVSTTWLPHPHYHVFDLLRDERRRAQLDVLSNGNSLHEVAHIANGSHPGNCISLLRINVASNSSQSVELMLQESCTDQSGSHVVYTTIDVDAIQLAMSGEDPSCIPLLPMGFAIVPVVPNNDCNIITTTDDNPMPPSGDGNGHNSGCLLTVGLQVLASTIPTAKLNLSSVTAINNHLCNTVHQINAALSSICPDNSSSMVGSSTEPAAPPKQ
;
A
#
# COMPACT_ATOMS: atom_id res chain seq x y z
N MET A 1 -25.98 23.73 -52.08
CA MET A 1 -26.27 22.27 -52.04
C MET A 1 -26.01 21.68 -50.64
N LYS A 2 -24.77 21.69 -50.12
CA LYS A 2 -24.44 21.10 -48.79
C LYS A 2 -25.22 21.69 -47.59
N ALA A 3 -25.29 23.01 -47.45
CA ALA A 3 -26.05 23.66 -46.36
C ALA A 3 -27.58 23.44 -46.44
N GLN A 4 -28.09 23.04 -47.60
CA GLN A 4 -29.52 22.73 -47.80
C GLN A 4 -29.80 21.27 -47.43
N GLN A 5 -28.84 20.38 -47.69
CA GLN A 5 -28.82 19.00 -47.22
C GLN A 5 -28.74 18.94 -45.69
N ASP A 6 -27.82 19.69 -45.07
CA ASP A 6 -27.67 19.71 -43.61
C ASP A 6 -28.94 20.18 -42.88
N ARG A 7 -29.70 21.10 -43.49
CA ARG A 7 -31.00 21.54 -42.96
C ARG A 7 -32.08 20.47 -43.09
N ALA A 8 -32.10 19.74 -44.20
CA ALA A 8 -33.03 18.63 -44.39
C ALA A 8 -32.73 17.49 -43.39
N ASP A 9 -31.46 17.15 -43.22
CA ASP A 9 -31.01 16.11 -42.28
C ASP A 9 -31.32 16.50 -40.83
N ASN A 10 -31.15 17.78 -40.46
CA ASN A 10 -31.51 18.26 -39.11
C ASN A 10 -33.03 18.17 -38.85
N VAL A 11 -33.87 18.41 -39.85
CA VAL A 11 -35.32 18.26 -39.73
C VAL A 11 -35.70 16.78 -39.54
N ILE A 12 -35.06 15.87 -40.27
CA ILE A 12 -35.26 14.42 -40.13
C ILE A 12 -34.85 13.96 -38.73
N LEU A 13 -33.66 14.36 -38.26
CA LEU A 13 -33.17 14.00 -36.93
C LEU A 13 -34.06 14.53 -35.81
N ARG A 14 -34.65 15.72 -35.96
CA ARG A 14 -35.63 16.24 -34.99
C ARG A 14 -36.91 15.43 -34.98
N ALA A 15 -37.41 15.03 -36.15
CA ALA A 15 -38.59 14.19 -36.24
C ALA A 15 -38.34 12.79 -35.63
N GLU A 16 -37.17 12.22 -35.86
CA GLU A 16 -36.76 10.94 -35.27
C GLU A 16 -36.60 11.04 -33.75
N ASN A 17 -36.04 12.13 -33.24
CA ASN A 17 -35.90 12.37 -31.80
C ASN A 17 -37.28 12.51 -31.11
N GLU A 18 -38.23 13.22 -31.73
CA GLU A 18 -39.61 13.28 -31.23
C GLU A 18 -40.31 11.92 -31.28
N ASN A 19 -40.07 11.12 -32.32
CA ASN A 19 -40.59 9.75 -32.39
C ASN A 19 -40.01 8.86 -31.27
N LEU A 20 -38.70 8.93 -31.04
CA LEU A 20 -38.03 8.20 -29.97
C LEU A 20 -38.53 8.62 -28.58
N LYS A 21 -38.81 9.90 -28.36
CA LYS A 21 -39.43 10.38 -27.11
C LYS A 21 -40.82 9.79 -26.92
N ASN A 22 -41.65 9.80 -27.95
CA ASN A 22 -43.00 9.22 -27.89
C ASN A 22 -42.96 7.71 -27.63
N GLU A 23 -42.02 6.99 -28.27
CA GLU A 23 -41.82 5.57 -28.03
C GLU A 23 -41.32 5.29 -26.60
N ASN A 24 -40.44 6.13 -26.07
CA ASN A 24 -39.98 6.05 -24.68
C ASN A 24 -41.14 6.27 -23.70
N TYR A 25 -42.00 7.27 -23.92
CA TYR A 25 -43.20 7.47 -23.11
C TYR A 25 -44.15 6.26 -23.17
N ARG A 26 -44.33 5.68 -24.37
CA ARG A 26 -45.18 4.49 -24.55
C ARG A 26 -44.60 3.28 -23.81
N LEU A 27 -43.29 3.06 -23.88
CA LEU A 27 -42.59 1.97 -23.18
C LEU A 27 -42.65 2.16 -21.66
N GLN A 28 -42.46 3.38 -21.16
CA GLN A 28 -42.62 3.68 -19.74
C GLN A 28 -44.06 3.43 -19.26
N ALA A 29 -45.06 3.81 -20.06
CA ALA A 29 -46.46 3.53 -19.76
C ALA A 29 -46.76 2.02 -19.76
N ALA A 30 -46.23 1.27 -20.72
CA ALA A 30 -46.36 -0.18 -20.78
C ALA A 30 -45.70 -0.86 -19.58
N LEU A 31 -44.50 -0.43 -19.18
CA LEU A 31 -43.79 -0.94 -18.00
C LEU A 31 -44.57 -0.72 -16.70
N ARG A 32 -45.28 0.41 -16.56
CA ARG A 32 -46.15 0.68 -15.41
C ARG A 32 -47.39 -0.21 -15.33
N SER A 33 -47.75 -0.88 -16.43
CA SER A 33 -48.92 -1.75 -16.55
C SER A 33 -48.59 -3.25 -16.45
N VAL A 34 -47.32 -3.61 -16.22
CA VAL A 34 -46.89 -5.00 -16.08
C VAL A 34 -47.32 -5.54 -14.71
N ILE A 35 -48.12 -6.61 -14.73
CA ILE A 35 -48.65 -7.28 -13.54
C ILE A 35 -48.06 -8.69 -13.48
N CYS A 36 -47.66 -9.14 -12.28
CA CYS A 36 -47.14 -10.49 -12.08
C CYS A 36 -48.24 -11.55 -12.35
N PRO A 37 -48.05 -12.48 -13.30
CA PRO A 37 -49.05 -13.49 -13.62
C PRO A 37 -49.30 -14.51 -12.49
N ASN A 38 -48.43 -14.59 -11.48
CA ASN A 38 -48.54 -15.56 -10.38
C ASN A 38 -49.27 -15.01 -9.13
N CYS A 39 -49.33 -13.69 -8.94
CA CYS A 39 -49.94 -13.08 -7.75
C CYS A 39 -50.80 -11.83 -8.02
N GLY A 40 -50.89 -11.35 -9.27
CA GLY A 40 -51.73 -10.21 -9.64
C GLY A 40 -51.24 -8.84 -9.13
N GLY A 41 -50.05 -8.75 -8.54
CA GLY A 41 -49.46 -7.50 -8.05
C GLY A 41 -48.70 -6.71 -9.14
N PRO A 42 -48.62 -5.36 -9.05
CA PRO A 42 -47.85 -4.54 -9.98
C PRO A 42 -46.35 -4.86 -9.89
N ALA A 43 -45.66 -4.93 -11.03
CA ALA A 43 -44.22 -5.14 -11.08
C ALA A 43 -43.48 -3.90 -10.57
N MET A 44 -43.02 -3.92 -9.31
CA MET A 44 -42.16 -2.88 -8.74
C MET A 44 -40.75 -3.00 -9.31
N LEU A 45 -40.49 -2.31 -10.43
CA LEU A 45 -39.13 -1.87 -10.80
C LEU A 45 -38.88 -0.57 -10.04
N GLY A 46 -37.86 -0.57 -9.19
CA GLY A 46 -37.60 0.42 -8.14
C GLY A 46 -37.89 1.86 -8.55
N GLU A 47 -38.63 2.55 -7.68
CA GLU A 47 -38.67 4.00 -7.67
C GLU A 47 -37.21 4.53 -7.63
N ILE A 48 -36.94 5.57 -8.43
CA ILE A 48 -35.67 6.31 -8.40
C ILE A 48 -35.37 6.61 -6.93
N ALA A 49 -34.28 6.05 -6.41
CA ALA A 49 -33.92 6.19 -5.01
C ALA A 49 -33.90 7.67 -4.63
N PHE A 50 -34.38 8.00 -3.43
CA PHE A 50 -34.43 9.37 -2.92
C PHE A 50 -33.08 10.08 -3.08
N ASP A 51 -31.98 9.34 -2.95
CA ASP A 51 -30.60 9.78 -3.15
C ASP A 51 -30.30 10.23 -4.59
N GLU A 52 -30.84 9.55 -5.61
CA GLU A 52 -30.66 9.94 -7.01
C GLU A 52 -31.45 11.22 -7.33
N GLN A 53 -32.63 11.39 -6.73
CA GLN A 53 -33.40 12.64 -6.87
C GLN A 53 -32.69 13.81 -6.16
N GLN A 54 -32.09 13.56 -5.00
CA GLN A 54 -31.29 14.55 -4.27
C GLN A 54 -30.03 14.95 -5.04
N LEU A 55 -29.31 13.99 -5.64
CA LEU A 55 -28.15 14.25 -6.50
C LEU A 55 -28.50 15.06 -7.75
N ARG A 56 -29.70 14.89 -8.31
CA ARG A 56 -30.18 15.71 -9.44
C ARG A 56 -30.48 17.15 -9.03
N ILE A 57 -31.07 17.35 -7.85
CA ILE A 57 -31.32 18.68 -7.28
C ILE A 57 -30.00 19.39 -6.98
N GLU A 58 -29.04 18.68 -6.40
CA GLU A 58 -27.72 19.22 -6.07
C GLU A 58 -26.90 19.53 -7.33
N ASN A 59 -26.93 18.67 -8.35
CA ASN A 59 -26.34 18.97 -9.66
C ASN A 59 -26.96 20.21 -10.32
N ALA A 60 -28.28 20.41 -10.19
CA ALA A 60 -28.95 21.59 -10.72
C ALA A 60 -28.46 22.86 -9.99
N ARG A 61 -28.34 22.80 -8.66
CA ARG A 61 -27.81 23.89 -7.85
C ARG A 61 -26.35 24.22 -8.17
N LEU A 62 -25.50 23.20 -8.30
CA LEU A 62 -24.09 23.38 -8.65
C LEU A 62 -23.89 23.98 -10.04
N LYS A 63 -24.76 23.64 -11.00
CA LYS A 63 -24.78 24.28 -12.32
C LYS A 63 -25.15 25.76 -12.25
N GLU A 64 -26.14 26.11 -11.42
CA GLU A 64 -26.54 27.50 -11.21
C GLU A 64 -25.42 28.32 -10.53
N GLU A 65 -24.72 27.72 -9.56
CA GLU A 65 -23.56 28.34 -8.91
C GLU A 65 -22.38 28.51 -9.88
N LEU A 66 -22.14 27.52 -10.75
CA LEU A 66 -21.13 27.60 -11.81
C LEU A 66 -21.45 28.71 -12.82
N ASP A 67 -22.71 28.84 -13.25
CA ASP A 67 -23.15 29.91 -14.14
C ASP A 67 -23.00 31.28 -13.47
N ARG A 68 -23.33 31.38 -12.17
CA ARG A 68 -23.13 32.61 -11.38
C ARG A 68 -21.65 32.99 -11.29
N VAL A 69 -20.76 32.02 -11.03
CA VAL A 69 -19.31 32.22 -10.97
C VAL A 69 -18.75 32.60 -12.34
N CYS A 70 -19.21 31.97 -13.42
CA CYS A 70 -18.84 32.33 -14.78
C CYS A 70 -19.29 33.76 -15.15
N CYS A 71 -20.48 34.18 -14.70
CA CYS A 71 -20.99 35.55 -14.85
C CYS A 71 -20.17 36.58 -14.05
N LEU A 72 -19.60 36.18 -12.92
CA LEU A 72 -18.68 37.03 -12.15
C LEU A 72 -17.30 37.09 -12.81
N ALA A 73 -16.74 35.97 -13.23
CA ALA A 73 -15.44 35.88 -13.89
C ALA A 73 -15.39 36.67 -15.23
N SER A 74 -16.49 36.64 -15.98
CA SER A 74 -16.62 37.43 -17.22
C SER A 74 -16.71 38.93 -17.00
N ARG A 75 -17.17 39.40 -15.82
CA ARG A 75 -17.15 40.82 -15.43
C ARG A 75 -15.76 41.34 -15.06
N TYR A 76 -14.85 40.47 -14.61
CA TYR A 76 -13.49 40.86 -14.22
C TYR A 76 -12.43 40.62 -15.32
N SER A 77 -12.71 39.79 -16.33
CA SER A 77 -11.71 39.39 -17.34
C SER A 77 -11.96 39.90 -18.78
N GLY A 78 -12.98 40.74 -19.01
CA GLY A 78 -13.16 41.44 -20.29
C GLY A 78 -13.37 40.56 -21.54
N ARG A 79 -13.64 39.25 -21.39
CA ARG A 79 -14.01 38.35 -22.49
C ARG A 79 -15.16 37.41 -22.09
N PRO A 80 -16.19 37.22 -22.93
CA PRO A 80 -17.26 36.26 -22.67
C PRO A 80 -16.76 34.83 -22.90
N ILE A 81 -16.90 33.96 -21.90
CA ILE A 81 -16.69 32.52 -22.02
C ILE A 81 -17.98 31.94 -22.65
N GLN A 82 -17.89 31.37 -23.84
CA GLN A 82 -19.02 30.70 -24.49
C GLN A 82 -19.30 29.36 -23.79
N GLY A 83 -20.58 29.12 -23.47
CA GLY A 83 -21.06 27.86 -22.91
C GLY A 83 -20.81 26.67 -23.85
N ILE A 84 -20.42 25.55 -23.26
CA ILE A 84 -20.12 24.29 -23.95
C ILE A 84 -21.44 23.73 -24.53
N GLY A 85 -21.55 23.73 -25.86
CA GLY A 85 -22.61 23.01 -26.57
C GLY A 85 -22.39 21.48 -26.54
N PRO A 86 -23.39 20.67 -26.95
CA PRO A 86 -23.29 19.20 -26.89
C PRO A 86 -22.19 18.67 -27.83
N PRO A 87 -21.51 17.56 -27.48
CA PRO A 87 -20.43 17.01 -28.30
C PRO A 87 -20.95 16.44 -29.64
N PRO A 88 -20.15 16.50 -30.73
CA PRO A 88 -20.51 15.90 -32.01
C PRO A 88 -20.46 14.36 -31.95
N PRO A 89 -21.22 13.65 -32.81
CA PRO A 89 -21.24 12.19 -32.81
C PRO A 89 -19.95 11.63 -33.42
N LEU A 90 -19.27 10.78 -32.66
CA LEU A 90 -18.07 10.06 -33.09
C LEU A 90 -18.46 8.91 -34.02
N LEU A 91 -18.06 9.02 -35.29
CA LEU A 91 -17.98 7.86 -36.20
C LEU A 91 -16.81 6.99 -35.75
N ALA A 92 -17.06 5.70 -35.54
CA ALA A 92 -16.04 4.71 -35.20
C ALA A 92 -15.15 4.37 -36.40
N PRO A 93 -13.82 4.35 -36.29
CA PRO A 93 -12.97 3.58 -37.19
C PRO A 93 -12.85 2.14 -36.66
N SER A 94 -12.97 1.19 -37.59
CA SER A 94 -12.72 -0.23 -37.40
C SER A 94 -11.26 -0.49 -37.00
N LEU A 95 -11.08 -1.31 -35.97
CA LEU A 95 -9.78 -1.87 -35.58
C LEU A 95 -9.38 -2.96 -36.56
N ASP A 96 -8.25 -2.77 -37.25
CA ASP A 96 -7.45 -3.85 -37.80
C ASP A 96 -6.22 -3.98 -36.89
N LEU A 97 -6.07 -5.13 -36.24
CA LEU A 97 -4.96 -5.42 -35.33
C LEU A 97 -3.79 -5.94 -36.15
N ASP A 98 -2.71 -5.15 -36.23
CA ASP A 98 -1.38 -5.68 -36.51
C ASP A 98 -0.45 -5.39 -35.33
N MET A 99 0.10 -6.47 -34.78
CA MET A 99 0.94 -6.47 -33.59
C MET A 99 2.39 -6.18 -34.01
N SER A 100 2.80 -4.91 -34.00
CA SER A 100 4.22 -4.54 -33.91
C SER A 100 4.46 -3.07 -33.49
N ILE A 101 5.18 -2.92 -32.36
CA ILE A 101 6.21 -1.91 -32.04
C ILE A 101 5.79 -0.44 -31.81
N TYR A 102 6.17 0.08 -30.64
CA TYR A 102 6.05 1.47 -30.15
C TYR A 102 6.92 2.48 -30.91
N ALA A 103 6.42 3.73 -30.95
CA ALA A 103 7.12 5.00 -30.65
C ALA A 103 6.52 6.14 -31.50
N ARG A 104 5.90 7.17 -30.89
CA ARG A 104 5.82 8.51 -31.50
C ARG A 104 5.79 9.66 -30.48
N ASN A 105 6.84 10.47 -30.62
CA ASN A 105 7.10 11.86 -30.24
C ASN A 105 5.89 12.81 -30.14
N PHE A 106 5.90 13.69 -29.15
CA PHE A 106 5.17 14.95 -29.14
C PHE A 106 6.16 16.13 -29.32
N PRO A 107 5.91 17.07 -30.24
CA PRO A 107 6.53 18.39 -30.19
C PRO A 107 5.48 19.45 -29.80
N GLU A 108 5.69 20.18 -28.69
CA GLU A 108 5.61 21.65 -28.61
C GLU A 108 5.83 22.18 -27.17
N PRO A 109 6.33 23.44 -27.01
CA PRO A 109 7.01 23.89 -25.79
C PRO A 109 6.06 24.56 -24.78
N MET A 110 6.18 24.21 -23.49
CA MET A 110 5.48 24.90 -22.41
C MET A 110 6.25 26.12 -21.91
N ALA A 111 5.51 27.22 -21.71
CA ALA A 111 5.99 28.48 -21.19
C ALA A 111 6.24 28.44 -19.67
N ASN A 112 7.28 29.14 -19.23
CA ASN A 112 7.70 29.32 -17.84
C ASN A 112 6.60 29.90 -16.94
N CYS A 113 6.33 29.24 -15.82
CA CYS A 113 5.65 29.80 -14.67
C CYS A 113 6.51 29.53 -13.41
N THR A 114 7.32 30.51 -13.03
CA THR A 114 7.95 30.59 -11.71
C THR A 114 6.92 31.10 -10.71
N ASP A 115 6.39 30.21 -9.88
CA ASP A 115 5.92 30.53 -8.52
C ASP A 115 5.82 29.23 -7.70
N MET A 116 6.38 29.26 -6.48
CA MET A 116 6.46 28.12 -5.56
C MET A 116 5.06 27.69 -5.09
N ILE A 117 4.65 26.48 -5.46
CA ILE A 117 3.44 25.81 -4.97
C ILE A 117 3.85 24.46 -4.34
N PRO A 118 3.27 24.05 -3.18
CA PRO A 118 3.53 22.74 -2.60
C PRO A 118 3.03 21.60 -3.49
N VAL A 119 3.75 20.49 -3.47
CA VAL A 119 3.51 19.24 -4.21
C VAL A 119 2.04 18.78 -4.15
N PRO A 120 1.34 18.53 -5.28
CA PRO A 120 0.03 17.91 -5.27
C PRO A 120 0.10 16.39 -5.08
N LEU A 121 -0.81 15.91 -4.24
CA LEU A 121 -1.02 14.52 -3.81
C LEU A 121 -1.66 13.62 -4.89
N MET A 122 -1.40 12.31 -4.74
CA MET A 122 -2.23 11.21 -5.24
C MET A 122 -3.65 11.25 -4.61
N PRO A 123 -4.67 10.64 -5.23
CA PRO A 123 -5.97 11.27 -5.49
C PRO A 123 -6.85 11.52 -4.25
N GLU A 124 -7.45 12.70 -4.20
CA GLU A 124 -8.62 13.04 -3.38
C GLU A 124 -9.93 12.38 -3.86
N SER A 125 -9.90 11.53 -4.90
CA SER A 125 -11.10 10.88 -5.46
C SER A 125 -11.61 9.67 -4.65
N SER A 126 -11.14 9.48 -3.42
CA SER A 126 -11.76 8.56 -2.46
C SER A 126 -12.23 9.38 -1.27
N HIS A 127 -13.55 9.56 -1.16
CA HIS A 127 -14.17 10.20 -0.01
C HIS A 127 -13.59 9.57 1.27
N PHE A 128 -12.95 10.38 2.12
CA PHE A 128 -12.68 9.95 3.48
C PHE A 128 -14.04 9.65 4.10
N PRO A 129 -14.20 8.53 4.83
CA PRO A 129 -15.41 8.33 5.62
C PRO A 129 -15.61 9.60 6.47
N GLU A 130 -16.79 10.21 6.44
CA GLU A 130 -17.10 11.35 7.31
C GLU A 130 -17.04 10.88 8.75
N GLY A 131 -15.86 11.02 9.37
CA GLY A 131 -15.71 10.97 10.81
C GLY A 131 -16.35 12.20 11.41
N GLY A 132 -17.34 12.03 12.26
CA GLY A 132 -17.91 13.08 13.10
C GLY A 132 -16.81 13.91 13.79
N LEU A 133 -17.07 15.20 13.93
CA LEU A 133 -16.17 16.15 14.59
C LEU A 133 -16.42 16.12 16.10
N VAL A 134 -15.36 16.22 16.89
CA VAL A 134 -15.51 16.39 18.34
C VAL A 134 -16.04 17.79 18.61
N LEU A 135 -17.15 17.85 19.35
CA LEU A 135 -17.82 19.10 19.70
C LEU A 135 -17.01 19.89 20.74
N GLU A 136 -17.19 21.20 20.80
CA GLU A 136 -16.47 22.06 21.78
C GLU A 136 -16.70 21.61 23.23
N GLU A 137 -17.92 21.18 23.56
CA GLU A 137 -18.30 20.72 24.89
C GLU A 137 -17.60 19.41 25.29
N GLU A 138 -17.18 18.62 24.31
CA GLU A 138 -16.52 17.32 24.49
C GLU A 138 -15.00 17.44 24.61
N LYS A 139 -14.42 18.59 24.25
CA LYS A 139 -12.96 18.79 24.26
C LYS A 139 -12.34 18.66 25.65
N SER A 140 -13.04 19.12 26.68
CA SER A 140 -12.57 19.02 28.07
C SER A 140 -12.46 17.55 28.50
N LEU A 141 -13.49 16.75 28.20
CA LEU A 141 -13.50 15.31 28.43
C LEU A 141 -12.42 14.60 27.59
N ALA A 142 -12.25 14.98 26.33
CA ALA A 142 -11.19 14.44 25.47
C ALA A 142 -9.79 14.69 26.03
N LEU A 143 -9.56 15.86 26.65
CA LEU A 143 -8.29 16.17 27.29
C LEU A 143 -8.08 15.37 28.59
N GLU A 144 -9.13 15.15 29.39
CA GLU A 144 -9.07 14.30 30.59
C GLU A 144 -8.77 12.84 30.24
N LEU A 145 -9.42 12.30 29.20
CA LEU A 145 -9.12 10.97 28.67
C LEU A 145 -7.70 10.89 28.09
N ALA A 146 -7.21 11.97 27.47
CA ALA A 146 -5.85 12.02 26.95
C ALA A 146 -4.81 11.86 28.07
N ILE A 147 -4.97 12.58 29.18
CA ILE A 147 -4.07 12.49 30.35
C ILE A 147 -4.08 11.06 30.93
N SER A 148 -5.27 10.47 31.08
CA SER A 148 -5.41 9.08 31.55
C SER A 148 -4.76 8.08 30.59
N SER A 149 -4.89 8.31 29.28
CA SER A 149 -4.29 7.47 28.25
C SER A 149 -2.76 7.57 28.23
N VAL A 150 -2.19 8.74 28.55
CA VAL A 150 -0.73 8.87 28.72
C VAL A 150 -0.24 8.05 29.92
N ASP A 151 -0.90 8.14 31.07
CA ASP A 151 -0.55 7.35 32.25
C ASP A 151 -0.63 5.84 31.97
N GLU A 152 -1.68 5.41 31.25
CA GLU A 152 -1.81 4.04 30.77
C GLU A 152 -0.66 3.63 29.84
N LEU A 153 -0.34 4.44 28.83
CA LEU A 153 0.76 4.17 27.90
C LEU A 153 2.11 4.07 28.62
N VAL A 154 2.40 4.97 29.56
CA VAL A 154 3.64 4.97 30.35
C VAL A 154 3.75 3.67 31.15
N LYS A 155 2.69 3.27 31.84
CA LYS A 155 2.65 1.99 32.60
C LYS A 155 2.81 0.79 31.68
N MET A 156 2.12 0.78 30.54
CA MET A 156 2.27 -0.27 29.53
C MET A 156 3.70 -0.37 29.00
N CYS A 157 4.41 0.76 28.84
CA CYS A 157 5.80 0.79 28.41
C CYS A 157 6.81 0.35 29.48
N GLN A 158 6.55 0.64 30.77
CA GLN A 158 7.55 0.50 31.83
C GLN A 158 7.39 -0.77 32.69
N LEU A 159 6.18 -1.27 32.88
CA LEU A 159 5.92 -2.41 33.77
C LEU A 159 6.28 -3.75 33.10
N GLY A 160 6.74 -4.72 33.87
CA GLY A 160 6.98 -6.09 33.40
C GLY A 160 5.86 -7.03 33.86
N GLU A 161 6.22 -8.20 34.36
CA GLU A 161 5.29 -9.08 35.09
C GLU A 161 4.68 -8.35 36.31
N PRO A 162 3.37 -8.53 36.61
CA PRO A 162 2.43 -9.49 36.00
C PRO A 162 1.67 -8.96 34.77
N LEU A 163 1.87 -7.70 34.37
CA LEU A 163 1.16 -7.08 33.25
C LEU A 163 1.58 -7.69 31.91
N TRP A 164 2.88 -7.87 31.71
CA TRP A 164 3.45 -8.56 30.54
C TRP A 164 4.00 -9.91 30.98
N ILE A 165 3.40 -10.99 30.47
CA ILE A 165 3.84 -12.36 30.75
C ILE A 165 4.82 -12.78 29.66
N ARG A 166 5.99 -13.26 30.05
CA ARG A 166 6.97 -13.76 29.10
C ARG A 166 6.67 -15.22 28.74
N SER A 167 6.49 -15.50 27.47
CA SER A 167 6.33 -16.88 27.00
C SER A 167 7.64 -17.65 27.12
N ASN A 168 7.58 -18.85 27.71
CA ASN A 168 8.73 -19.73 27.90
C ASN A 168 9.27 -20.29 26.56
N GLU A 169 8.46 -20.31 25.51
CA GLU A 169 8.79 -20.98 24.24
C GLU A 169 9.55 -20.06 23.27
N ASN A 170 9.19 -18.78 23.21
CA ASN A 170 9.74 -17.82 22.24
C ASN A 170 10.27 -16.54 22.88
N GLY A 171 10.20 -16.42 24.22
CA GLY A 171 10.67 -15.25 24.95
C GLY A 171 9.89 -13.96 24.71
N LYS A 172 8.80 -14.01 23.93
CA LYS A 172 7.93 -12.86 23.61
C LYS A 172 7.06 -12.51 24.81
N GLU A 173 6.82 -11.22 24.97
CA GLU A 173 5.88 -10.71 25.97
C GLU A 173 4.45 -10.73 25.42
N VAL A 174 3.53 -11.24 26.22
CA VAL A 174 2.09 -11.25 25.94
C VAL A 174 1.38 -10.48 27.04
N LEU A 175 0.43 -9.62 26.67
CA LEU A 175 -0.34 -8.86 27.64
C LEU A 175 -1.24 -9.79 28.46
N ASN A 176 -1.17 -9.67 29.77
CA ASN A 176 -2.12 -10.28 30.69
C ASN A 176 -3.40 -9.44 30.70
N VAL A 177 -4.43 -9.88 29.96
CA VAL A 177 -5.70 -9.16 29.82
C VAL A 177 -6.43 -8.99 31.16
N GLU A 178 -6.32 -9.96 32.07
CA GLU A 178 -6.95 -9.88 33.40
C GLU A 178 -6.27 -8.82 34.27
N GLU A 179 -4.94 -8.83 34.31
CA GLU A 179 -4.16 -7.82 35.04
C GLU A 179 -4.35 -6.43 34.45
N TYR A 180 -4.35 -6.32 33.13
CA TYR A 180 -4.65 -5.08 32.42
C TYR A 180 -6.03 -4.55 32.83
N GLY A 181 -7.07 -5.38 32.79
CA GLY A 181 -8.43 -4.99 33.19
C GLY A 181 -8.55 -4.56 34.66
N ARG A 182 -7.70 -5.10 35.54
CA ARG A 182 -7.61 -4.69 36.95
C ARG A 182 -6.93 -3.33 37.12
N MET A 183 -5.87 -3.09 36.36
CA MET A 183 -5.06 -1.86 36.44
C MET A 183 -5.74 -0.66 35.79
N PHE A 184 -6.47 -0.88 34.70
CA PHE A 184 -7.06 0.17 33.85
C PHE A 184 -8.58 -0.03 33.73
N PRO A 185 -9.35 0.26 34.81
CA PRO A 185 -10.80 0.19 34.74
C PRO A 185 -11.33 1.30 33.80
N TRP A 186 -11.71 0.92 32.58
CA TRP A 186 -12.20 1.88 31.59
C TRP A 186 -13.55 2.49 32.03
N PRO A 187 -13.75 3.82 32.04
CA PRO A 187 -14.89 4.47 32.70
C PRO A 187 -16.29 4.28 32.09
N MET A 188 -16.48 3.41 31.08
CA MET A 188 -17.72 3.39 30.31
C MET A 188 -18.39 2.01 30.31
N ASN A 189 -19.72 2.01 30.49
CA ASN A 189 -20.62 0.86 30.46
C ASN A 189 -20.73 0.20 29.05
N LEU A 190 -19.63 -0.11 28.38
CA LEU A 190 -19.64 -0.96 27.19
C LEU A 190 -19.71 -2.44 27.60
N LYS A 191 -20.80 -2.81 28.29
CA LYS A 191 -21.25 -4.20 28.35
C LYS A 191 -21.88 -4.57 27.00
N GLN A 192 -21.13 -4.57 25.92
CA GLN A 192 -21.65 -5.02 24.62
C GLN A 192 -20.57 -5.84 23.89
N HIS A 193 -20.84 -7.15 23.76
CA HIS A 193 -20.21 -8.11 22.86
C HIS A 193 -18.68 -8.36 22.99
N GLN A 194 -18.15 -8.55 24.20
CA GLN A 194 -16.77 -9.07 24.39
C GLN A 194 -16.50 -10.40 23.65
N SER A 195 -17.54 -11.16 23.29
CA SER A 195 -17.39 -12.45 22.58
C SER A 195 -17.02 -12.33 21.10
N GLU A 196 -17.08 -11.14 20.49
CA GLU A 196 -16.87 -10.94 19.04
C GLU A 196 -15.59 -10.16 18.71
N PHE A 197 -14.89 -9.66 19.74
CA PHE A 197 -13.68 -8.86 19.57
C PHE A 197 -12.47 -9.59 20.14
N ARG A 198 -11.41 -9.61 19.35
CA ARG A 198 -10.10 -10.06 19.79
C ARG A 198 -9.25 -8.86 20.17
N THR A 199 -8.64 -8.93 21.35
CA THR A 199 -7.63 -7.96 21.78
C THR A 199 -6.25 -8.37 21.25
N GLU A 200 -5.58 -7.44 20.58
CA GLU A 200 -4.18 -7.53 20.16
C GLU A 200 -3.36 -6.51 20.95
N ALA A 201 -2.30 -6.97 21.62
CA ALA A 201 -1.40 -6.09 22.37
C ALA A 201 0.06 -6.55 22.24
N THR A 202 0.93 -5.62 21.84
CA THR A 202 2.37 -5.88 21.71
C THR A 202 3.17 -4.67 22.16
N ARG A 203 4.38 -4.91 22.65
CA ARG A 203 5.34 -3.89 23.06
C ARG A 203 6.73 -4.25 22.58
N ASP A 204 7.49 -3.24 22.17
CA ASP A 204 8.90 -3.40 21.83
C ASP A 204 9.67 -2.09 22.04
N SER A 205 11.01 -2.12 22.02
CA SER A 205 11.86 -0.94 22.20
C SER A 205 13.09 -0.98 21.31
N ALA A 206 13.42 0.16 20.69
CA ALA A 206 14.55 0.28 19.78
C ALA A 206 15.22 1.66 19.87
N VAL A 207 16.49 1.74 19.50
CA VAL A 207 17.19 3.02 19.31
C VAL A 207 17.18 3.36 17.82
N VAL A 208 16.82 4.61 17.50
CA VAL A 208 16.72 5.13 16.14
C VAL A 208 17.62 6.34 15.96
N ILE A 209 18.21 6.49 14.77
CA ILE A 209 19.18 7.56 14.47
C ILE A 209 18.51 8.90 14.12
N MET A 210 17.55 9.33 14.94
CA MET A 210 16.81 10.57 14.80
C MET A 210 16.56 11.15 16.19
N ASN A 211 16.63 12.48 16.34
CA ASN A 211 16.34 13.14 17.61
C ASN A 211 14.83 13.17 17.90
N SER A 212 14.46 13.39 19.16
CA SER A 212 13.06 13.33 19.59
C SER A 212 12.18 14.37 18.92
N ILE A 213 12.69 15.59 18.74
CA ILE A 213 11.95 16.71 18.14
C ILE A 213 11.50 16.37 16.72
N ASN A 214 12.42 15.86 15.89
CA ASN A 214 12.11 15.48 14.51
C ASN A 214 11.13 14.30 14.44
N LEU A 215 11.22 13.34 15.38
CA LEU A 215 10.28 12.23 15.46
C LEU A 215 8.88 12.71 15.84
N VAL A 216 8.77 13.56 16.86
CA VAL A 216 7.51 14.14 17.32
C VAL A 216 6.84 14.95 16.21
N ASP A 217 7.61 15.82 15.54
CA ASP A 217 7.12 16.60 14.41
C ASP A 217 6.62 15.70 13.26
N ALA A 218 7.32 14.60 12.99
CA ALA A 218 6.94 13.67 11.93
C ALA A 218 5.73 12.80 12.29
N PHE A 219 5.50 12.50 13.56
CA PHE A 219 4.32 11.72 14.00
C PHE A 219 3.06 12.58 14.15
N LEU A 220 3.19 13.87 14.42
CA LEU A 220 2.04 14.78 14.47
C LEU A 220 1.56 15.22 13.09
N ASP A 221 2.45 15.25 12.10
CA ASP A 221 2.14 15.56 10.70
C ASP A 221 1.70 14.30 9.94
N ALA A 222 0.45 14.26 9.49
CA ALA A 222 -0.13 13.10 8.82
C ALA A 222 0.65 12.69 7.54
N MET A 223 1.22 13.65 6.81
CA MET A 223 1.98 13.39 5.59
C MET A 223 3.34 12.79 5.90
N LYS A 224 4.09 13.39 6.84
CA LYS A 224 5.38 12.85 7.28
C LYS A 224 5.22 11.47 7.93
N TRP A 225 4.13 11.25 8.66
CA TRP A 225 3.84 9.95 9.27
C TRP A 225 3.64 8.86 8.20
N MET A 226 2.88 9.15 7.13
CA MET A 226 2.78 8.24 5.99
C MET A 226 4.12 7.99 5.28
N GLU A 227 4.94 9.03 5.13
CA GLU A 227 6.28 8.89 4.54
C GLU A 227 7.21 8.07 5.41
N LEU A 228 7.05 8.11 6.73
CA LEU A 228 7.85 7.31 7.66
C LEU A 228 7.48 5.82 7.61
N PHE A 229 6.22 5.51 7.32
CA PHE A 229 5.68 4.16 7.42
C PHE A 229 4.95 3.71 6.15
N PRO A 230 5.57 3.76 4.95
CA PRO A 230 4.87 3.52 3.68
C PRO A 230 4.30 2.10 3.55
N SER A 231 4.89 1.11 4.24
CA SER A 231 4.41 -0.27 4.24
C SER A 231 3.35 -0.56 5.32
N ILE A 232 3.12 0.35 6.27
CA ILE A 232 2.16 0.18 7.36
C ILE A 232 0.96 1.12 7.18
N ILE A 233 1.16 2.36 6.71
CA ILE A 233 0.10 3.36 6.58
C ILE A 233 -0.13 3.65 5.10
N SER A 234 -1.31 3.29 4.58
CA SER A 234 -1.70 3.65 3.21
C SER A 234 -2.21 5.09 3.14
N ARG A 235 -3.04 5.48 4.12
CA ARG A 235 -3.68 6.79 4.21
C ARG A 235 -3.70 7.29 5.64
N ALA A 236 -3.49 8.59 5.81
CA ALA A 236 -3.68 9.28 7.08
C ALA A 236 -4.16 10.71 6.83
N LYS A 237 -4.95 11.24 7.76
CA LYS A 237 -5.44 12.63 7.71
C LYS A 237 -5.64 13.16 9.12
N THR A 238 -5.23 14.40 9.36
CA THR A 238 -5.69 15.17 10.52
C THR A 238 -7.09 15.70 10.20
N VAL A 239 -8.10 15.16 10.87
CA VAL A 239 -9.51 15.53 10.68
C VAL A 239 -9.82 16.84 11.39
N GLN A 240 -9.32 17.01 12.62
CA GLN A 240 -9.56 18.18 13.46
C GLN A 240 -8.40 18.40 14.43
N VAL A 241 -8.02 19.65 14.67
CA VAL A 241 -7.09 20.03 15.76
C VAL A 241 -7.93 20.54 16.93
N LEU A 242 -7.87 19.87 18.07
CA LEU A 242 -8.70 20.15 19.25
C LEU A 242 -7.98 21.02 20.28
N SER A 243 -6.67 20.81 20.44
CA SER A 243 -5.80 21.57 21.33
C SER A 243 -4.39 21.65 20.74
N GLY A 244 -3.65 22.69 21.07
CA GLY A 244 -2.28 22.94 20.59
C GLY A 244 -2.17 24.25 19.80
N VAL A 245 -1.06 24.95 19.98
CA VAL A 245 -0.70 26.12 19.17
C VAL A 245 0.20 25.64 18.03
N SER A 246 0.00 26.16 16.82
CA SER A 246 0.87 25.85 15.68
C SER A 246 2.35 25.97 16.07
N GLY A 247 3.11 24.89 15.88
CA GLY A 247 4.55 24.82 16.20
C GLY A 247 4.92 24.40 17.63
N HIS A 248 3.95 24.09 18.51
CA HIS A 248 4.23 23.53 19.85
C HIS A 248 3.56 22.16 20.01
N ALA A 249 4.36 21.10 20.04
CA ALA A 249 3.88 19.72 20.15
C ALA A 249 3.33 19.37 21.54
N ASN A 250 3.85 19.98 22.61
CA ASN A 250 3.40 19.66 23.97
C ASN A 250 1.96 20.12 24.21
N GLY A 251 1.08 19.19 24.60
CA GLY A 251 -0.34 19.43 24.83
C GLY A 251 -1.18 19.46 23.54
N SER A 252 -0.62 19.09 22.38
CA SER A 252 -1.38 19.00 21.13
C SER A 252 -2.33 17.80 21.16
N LEU A 253 -3.59 18.02 20.80
CA LEU A 253 -4.62 16.97 20.69
C LEU A 253 -5.27 17.04 19.32
N HIS A 254 -5.12 15.99 18.52
CA HIS A 254 -5.63 15.92 17.15
C HIS A 254 -6.61 14.76 17.01
N LEU A 255 -7.71 14.97 16.29
CA LEU A 255 -8.51 13.88 15.72
C LEU A 255 -7.88 13.44 14.41
N MET A 256 -7.51 12.17 14.34
CA MET A 256 -6.81 11.56 13.22
C MET A 256 -7.67 10.47 12.58
N TYR A 257 -7.53 10.30 11.27
CA TYR A 257 -7.96 9.12 10.53
C TYR A 257 -6.73 8.41 9.97
N ALA A 258 -6.72 7.07 9.99
CA ALA A 258 -5.69 6.27 9.34
C ALA A 258 -6.22 4.95 8.77
N GLU A 259 -5.57 4.50 7.70
CA GLU A 259 -5.68 3.17 7.13
C GLU A 259 -4.36 2.40 7.32
N LEU A 260 -4.40 1.29 8.05
CA LEU A 260 -3.26 0.43 8.33
C LEU A 260 -3.28 -0.79 7.41
N GLN A 261 -2.18 -1.00 6.67
CA GLN A 261 -2.07 -1.99 5.61
C GLN A 261 -1.00 -3.07 5.85
N ILE A 262 -1.20 -4.17 5.13
CA ILE A 262 -0.22 -5.22 4.86
C ILE A 262 0.00 -5.25 3.35
N LEU A 263 1.22 -5.62 2.93
CA LEU A 263 1.61 -5.73 1.53
C LEU A 263 1.04 -7.01 0.88
N SER A 264 -0.27 -7.22 1.01
CA SER A 264 -1.01 -8.31 0.37
C SER A 264 -2.52 -8.03 0.41
N PRO A 265 -3.28 -8.33 -0.65
CA PRO A 265 -4.73 -8.17 -0.65
C PRO A 265 -5.47 -9.25 0.16
N LEU A 266 -4.74 -10.27 0.64
CA LEU A 266 -5.30 -11.36 1.46
C LEU A 266 -5.52 -10.95 2.92
N VAL A 267 -5.04 -9.78 3.32
CA VAL A 267 -5.29 -9.19 4.64
C VAL A 267 -6.05 -7.88 4.44
N PRO A 268 -7.22 -7.71 5.06
CA PRO A 268 -7.98 -6.46 4.96
C PRO A 268 -7.24 -5.33 5.66
N THR A 269 -7.34 -4.14 5.08
CA THR A 269 -6.85 -2.88 5.67
C THR A 269 -7.69 -2.55 6.90
N ARG A 270 -7.03 -2.08 7.97
CA ARG A 270 -7.70 -1.65 9.20
C ARG A 270 -7.88 -0.14 9.17
N GLU A 271 -9.11 0.33 9.18
CA GLU A 271 -9.41 1.76 9.15
C GLU A 271 -9.91 2.22 10.53
N THR A 272 -9.50 3.40 10.99
CA THR A 272 -9.97 3.92 12.28
C THR A 272 -9.83 5.42 12.41
N HIS A 273 -10.71 5.99 13.24
CA HIS A 273 -10.59 7.33 13.77
C HIS A 273 -10.11 7.25 15.22
N PHE A 274 -9.13 8.06 15.59
CA PHE A 274 -8.58 8.10 16.95
C PHE A 274 -8.10 9.50 17.31
N LEU A 275 -8.05 9.76 18.61
CA LEU A 275 -7.46 10.97 19.16
C LEU A 275 -5.97 10.72 19.41
N ARG A 276 -5.12 11.62 18.93
CA ARG A 276 -3.66 11.62 19.15
C ARG A 276 -3.29 12.78 20.07
N TYR A 277 -2.71 12.47 21.22
CA TYR A 277 -2.21 13.45 22.17
C TYR A 277 -0.69 13.36 22.32
N CYS A 278 -0.03 14.51 22.40
CA CYS A 278 1.41 14.60 22.62
C CYS A 278 1.71 15.36 23.91
N GLN A 279 2.58 14.79 24.75
CA GLN A 279 3.02 15.38 26.00
C GLN A 279 4.53 15.27 26.16
N GLN A 280 5.16 16.35 26.60
CA GLN A 280 6.57 16.37 26.97
C GLN A 280 6.73 16.25 28.48
N ASN A 281 7.56 15.31 28.93
CA ASN A 281 8.09 15.28 30.28
C ASN A 281 9.50 15.89 30.26
N VAL A 282 9.59 17.16 30.62
CA VAL A 282 10.86 17.92 30.59
C VAL A 282 11.85 17.40 31.64
N GLU A 283 11.37 16.88 32.77
CA GLU A 283 12.22 16.39 33.87
C GLU A 283 12.95 15.09 33.46
N GLU A 284 12.28 14.21 32.73
CA GLU A 284 12.83 12.93 32.27
C GLU A 284 13.47 13.01 30.87
N GLY A 285 13.28 14.12 30.14
CA GLY A 285 13.74 14.26 28.76
C GLY A 285 13.02 13.31 27.80
N THR A 286 11.72 13.09 28.02
CA THR A 286 10.91 12.17 27.22
C THR A 286 9.69 12.84 26.61
N TRP A 287 9.25 12.31 25.48
CA TRP A 287 7.97 12.62 24.86
C TRP A 287 7.07 11.40 24.88
N ALA A 288 5.79 11.60 25.16
CA ALA A 288 4.75 10.61 24.99
C ALA A 288 3.83 11.03 23.84
N ILE A 289 3.58 10.12 22.91
CA ILE A 289 2.54 10.28 21.88
C ILE A 289 1.59 9.10 22.03
N VAL A 290 0.35 9.39 22.38
CA VAL A 290 -0.69 8.38 22.62
C VAL A 290 -1.87 8.57 21.68
N ASP A 291 -2.28 7.48 21.06
CA ASP A 291 -3.49 7.32 20.26
C ASP A 291 -4.53 6.57 21.09
N PHE A 292 -5.76 7.09 21.16
CA PHE A 292 -6.84 6.50 21.96
C PHE A 292 -8.20 6.66 21.24
N PRO A 293 -9.21 5.83 21.57
CA PRO A 293 -10.40 5.71 20.74
C PRO A 293 -11.33 6.93 20.88
N ILE A 294 -12.02 7.28 19.78
CA ILE A 294 -13.06 8.33 19.77
C ILE A 294 -14.45 7.81 20.18
N ASP A 295 -14.65 6.49 20.29
CA ASP A 295 -15.96 5.86 20.50
C ASP A 295 -16.74 6.37 21.73
N SER A 296 -16.09 7.02 22.69
CA SER A 296 -16.77 7.64 23.85
C SER A 296 -17.54 8.93 23.50
N PHE A 297 -17.32 9.48 22.31
CA PHE A 297 -17.86 10.77 21.87
C PHE A 297 -18.95 10.63 20.80
N HIS A 298 -19.05 9.48 20.12
CA HIS A 298 -19.91 9.35 18.96
C HIS A 298 -20.60 7.98 18.90
N ASP A 299 -21.90 7.95 19.24
CA ASP A 299 -22.77 6.77 19.02
C ASP A 299 -23.22 6.63 17.53
N ASN A 300 -22.98 7.64 16.69
CA ASN A 300 -23.55 7.75 15.33
C ASN A 300 -22.56 7.54 14.17
N LEU A 301 -21.29 7.21 14.44
CA LEU A 301 -20.33 6.91 13.37
C LEU A 301 -20.72 5.59 12.70
N GLN A 302 -20.77 5.56 11.36
CA GLN A 302 -20.79 4.27 10.67
C GLN A 302 -19.50 3.53 11.02
N PRO A 303 -19.59 2.35 11.66
CA PRO A 303 -18.40 1.60 12.03
C PRO A 303 -17.62 1.22 10.77
N SER A 304 -16.29 1.31 10.81
CA SER A 304 -15.46 0.65 9.80
C SER A 304 -15.82 -0.84 9.79
N VAL A 305 -15.77 -1.47 8.62
CA VAL A 305 -16.06 -2.90 8.48
C VAL A 305 -14.84 -3.57 7.83
N PRO A 306 -14.03 -4.35 8.57
CA PRO A 306 -14.18 -4.76 9.98
C PRO A 306 -14.04 -3.62 10.98
N ARG A 307 -14.69 -3.77 12.14
CA ARG A 307 -14.53 -2.84 13.26
C ARG A 307 -13.13 -2.98 13.84
N TYR A 308 -12.39 -1.88 13.81
CA TYR A 308 -11.06 -1.77 14.40
C TYR A 308 -11.05 -0.61 15.38
N ARG A 309 -10.80 -0.92 16.66
CA ARG A 309 -10.70 0.06 17.74
C ARG A 309 -9.28 0.11 18.26
N ARG A 310 -8.62 1.24 18.07
CA ARG A 310 -7.30 1.51 18.66
C ARG A 310 -7.48 1.88 20.14
N ARG A 311 -7.10 0.98 21.05
CA ARG A 311 -6.97 1.24 22.49
C ARG A 311 -5.75 2.16 22.72
N PRO A 312 -5.54 2.72 23.92
CA PRO A 312 -4.34 3.50 24.21
C PRO A 312 -3.06 2.82 23.71
N SER A 313 -2.52 3.39 22.63
CA SER A 313 -1.39 2.89 21.84
C SER A 313 -0.48 4.05 21.50
N GLY A 314 0.76 3.80 21.14
CA GLY A 314 1.68 4.85 20.72
C GLY A 314 3.08 4.60 21.25
N CYS A 315 3.80 5.67 21.58
CA CYS A 315 5.20 5.53 21.95
C CYS A 315 5.69 6.54 22.99
N ILE A 316 6.72 6.12 23.71
CA ILE A 316 7.58 6.98 24.52
C ILE A 316 8.90 7.16 23.77
N ILE A 317 9.30 8.40 23.56
CA ILE A 317 10.53 8.79 22.87
C ILE A 317 11.45 9.46 23.89
N GLN A 318 12.59 8.85 24.15
CA GLN A 318 13.59 9.33 25.11
C GLN A 318 14.83 9.82 24.38
N ASP A 319 15.28 11.04 24.71
CA ASP A 319 16.51 11.59 24.18
C ASP A 319 17.73 10.79 24.67
N MET A 320 18.63 10.46 23.74
CA MET A 320 19.91 9.81 24.04
C MET A 320 21.08 10.80 23.92
N PRO A 321 22.16 10.66 24.71
CA PRO A 321 23.28 11.60 24.71
C PRO A 321 24.01 11.77 23.36
N ASN A 322 23.87 10.82 22.45
CA ASN A 322 24.46 10.82 21.11
C ASN A 322 23.59 11.51 20.05
N GLY A 323 22.48 12.13 20.44
CA GLY A 323 21.52 12.77 19.52
C GLY A 323 20.55 11.80 18.85
N TYR A 324 20.57 10.52 19.23
CA TYR A 324 19.57 9.52 18.84
C TYR A 324 18.39 9.54 19.82
N SER A 325 17.38 8.73 19.53
CA SER A 325 16.26 8.52 20.44
C SER A 325 16.06 7.05 20.73
N ARG A 326 15.74 6.71 21.98
CA ARG A 326 15.16 5.41 22.32
C ARG A 326 13.65 5.54 22.21
N VAL A 327 13.04 4.65 21.45
CA VAL A 327 11.59 4.61 21.24
C VAL A 327 11.08 3.30 21.81
N THR A 328 10.18 3.38 22.78
CA THR A 328 9.40 2.25 23.27
C THR A 328 7.99 2.39 22.72
N TRP A 329 7.52 1.38 22.00
CA TRP A 329 6.26 1.41 21.26
C TRP A 329 5.30 0.36 21.81
N VAL A 330 4.03 0.74 21.95
CA VAL A 330 2.93 -0.15 22.36
C VAL A 330 1.84 -0.06 21.31
N GLU A 331 1.44 -1.21 20.77
CA GLU A 331 0.27 -1.34 19.91
C GLU A 331 -0.79 -2.15 20.65
N HIS A 332 -1.95 -1.56 20.88
CA HIS A 332 -3.07 -2.15 21.60
C HIS A 332 -4.39 -1.85 20.88
N ALA A 333 -5.13 -2.89 20.51
CA ALA A 333 -6.39 -2.73 19.80
C ALA A 333 -7.38 -3.86 20.03
N ASP A 334 -8.66 -3.56 19.84
CA ASP A 334 -9.72 -4.54 19.73
C ASP A 334 -10.18 -4.63 18.27
N ILE A 335 -10.25 -5.86 17.74
CA ILE A 335 -10.58 -6.13 16.34
C ILE A 335 -11.74 -7.11 16.28
N GLU A 336 -12.75 -6.79 15.49
CA GLU A 336 -13.83 -7.72 15.15
C GLU A 336 -13.26 -8.89 14.35
N GLU A 337 -13.52 -10.12 14.81
CA GLU A 337 -12.94 -11.32 14.23
C GLU A 337 -13.51 -11.58 12.82
N LYS A 338 -12.73 -11.23 11.79
CA LYS A 338 -12.98 -11.65 10.41
C LYS A 338 -11.98 -12.71 9.97
N PRO A 339 -12.42 -13.70 9.17
CA PRO A 339 -11.52 -14.69 8.61
C PRO A 339 -10.50 -13.98 7.70
N VAL A 340 -9.23 -14.00 8.12
CA VAL A 340 -8.08 -13.71 7.26
C VAL A 340 -7.75 -14.98 6.49
N HIS A 341 -7.22 -14.86 5.27
CA HIS A 341 -6.75 -16.01 4.52
C HIS A 341 -5.79 -16.87 5.36
N GLN A 342 -5.96 -18.19 5.35
CA GLN A 342 -5.26 -19.12 6.24
C GLN A 342 -3.73 -18.94 6.22
N ILE A 343 -3.17 -18.65 5.04
CA ILE A 343 -1.73 -18.38 4.86
C ILE A 343 -1.18 -17.24 5.75
N PHE A 344 -2.01 -16.25 6.10
CA PHE A 344 -1.64 -15.12 6.95
C PHE A 344 -2.10 -15.26 8.40
N HIS A 345 -2.87 -16.30 8.73
CA HIS A 345 -3.49 -16.47 10.05
C HIS A 345 -2.46 -16.38 11.18
N HIS A 346 -1.35 -17.12 11.09
CA HIS A 346 -0.30 -17.06 12.10
C HIS A 346 0.41 -15.69 12.16
N TYR A 347 0.70 -15.09 11.00
CA TYR A 347 1.41 -13.81 10.92
C TYR A 347 0.59 -12.66 11.54
N VAL A 348 -0.72 -12.63 11.29
CA VAL A 348 -1.63 -11.68 11.93
C VAL A 348 -1.79 -12.01 13.41
N ASN A 349 -2.04 -13.27 13.75
CA ASN A 349 -2.36 -13.64 15.13
C ASN A 349 -1.19 -13.56 16.10
N SER A 350 0.05 -13.70 15.62
CA SER A 350 1.24 -13.53 16.44
C SER A 350 1.57 -12.06 16.76
N GLY A 351 0.80 -11.10 16.24
CA GLY A 351 1.06 -9.67 16.39
C GLY A 351 2.17 -9.14 15.47
N MET A 352 2.78 -9.98 14.62
CA MET A 352 3.86 -9.57 13.72
C MET A 352 3.38 -8.64 12.60
N ALA A 353 2.13 -8.78 12.18
CA ALA A 353 1.54 -7.98 11.10
C ALA A 353 1.32 -6.51 11.49
N PHE A 354 0.78 -6.24 12.67
CA PHE A 354 0.34 -4.90 13.09
C PHE A 354 0.97 -4.41 14.40
N GLY A 355 1.87 -5.19 15.00
CA GLY A 355 2.44 -4.92 16.32
C GLY A 355 3.68 -4.03 16.33
N ALA A 356 4.11 -3.70 17.54
CA ALA A 356 5.16 -2.74 17.87
C ALA A 356 6.51 -3.05 17.19
N THR A 357 6.92 -4.32 17.12
CA THR A 357 8.19 -4.74 16.48
C THR A 357 8.25 -4.30 15.01
N ARG A 358 7.13 -4.40 14.29
CA ARG A 358 7.07 -3.97 12.88
C ARG A 358 7.18 -2.45 12.76
N TRP A 359 6.48 -1.71 13.61
CA TRP A 359 6.60 -0.24 13.66
C TRP A 359 8.04 0.20 13.90
N LEU A 360 8.71 -0.38 14.89
CA LEU A 360 10.10 -0.03 15.21
C LEU A 360 11.09 -0.43 14.12
N ALA A 361 10.96 -1.62 13.53
CA ALA A 361 11.83 -2.07 12.45
C ALA A 361 11.73 -1.14 11.22
N VAL A 362 10.50 -0.76 10.83
CA VAL A 362 10.26 0.20 9.74
C VAL A 362 10.80 1.58 10.10
N LEU A 363 10.61 2.05 11.33
CA LEU A 363 11.12 3.35 11.80
C LEU A 363 12.65 3.40 11.77
N GLN A 364 13.32 2.37 12.27
CA GLN A 364 14.78 2.27 12.26
C GLN A 364 15.30 2.39 10.83
N ARG A 365 14.78 1.56 9.92
CA ARG A 365 15.17 1.58 8.51
C ARG A 365 14.94 2.95 7.87
N GLN A 366 13.80 3.59 8.16
CA GLN A 366 13.51 4.90 7.59
C GLN A 366 14.41 6.00 8.16
N CYS A 367 14.78 5.94 9.44
CA CYS A 367 15.77 6.84 10.02
C CYS A 367 17.15 6.66 9.36
N GLU A 368 17.55 5.42 9.07
CA GLU A 368 18.77 5.12 8.29
C GLU A 368 18.73 5.71 6.88
N ARG A 369 17.59 5.58 6.19
CA ARG A 369 17.37 6.18 4.87
C ARG A 369 17.50 7.71 4.92
N VAL A 370 16.87 8.35 5.91
CA VAL A 370 16.93 9.82 6.08
C VAL A 370 18.36 10.28 6.39
N ALA A 371 19.10 9.55 7.23
CA ALA A 371 20.51 9.85 7.48
C ALA A 371 21.36 9.71 6.19
N SER A 372 21.07 8.69 5.37
CA SER A 372 21.73 8.48 4.08
C SER A 372 21.47 9.63 3.11
N LEU A 373 20.24 10.17 3.09
CA LEU A 373 19.85 11.36 2.32
C LEU A 373 20.63 12.61 2.75
N MET A 374 20.89 12.76 4.05
CA MET A 374 21.60 13.91 4.62
C MET A 374 23.13 13.82 4.51
N ALA A 375 23.68 12.65 4.18
CA ALA A 375 25.11 12.42 4.10
C ALA A 375 25.73 13.12 2.87
N ARG A 376 26.76 13.94 3.11
CA ARG A 376 27.43 14.79 2.10
C ARG A 376 28.63 14.14 1.40
N ASN A 377 29.19 13.06 1.96
CA ASN A 377 30.45 12.45 1.53
C ASN A 377 30.27 10.97 1.15
N ILE A 378 29.36 10.67 0.22
CA ILE A 378 29.16 9.29 -0.27
C ILE A 378 29.84 9.16 -1.63
N SER A 379 30.59 8.08 -1.80
CA SER A 379 31.27 7.76 -3.06
C SER A 379 30.23 7.18 -4.01
N ASP A 380 29.65 8.02 -4.87
CA ASP A 380 28.72 7.57 -5.89
C ASP A 380 29.49 6.89 -7.04
N LEU A 381 28.88 5.94 -7.74
CA LEU A 381 29.40 5.31 -8.98
C LEU A 381 29.54 6.30 -10.17
N GLY A 382 29.70 7.61 -9.90
CA GLY A 382 30.08 8.64 -10.86
C GLY A 382 28.96 9.15 -11.77
N VAL A 383 27.76 8.57 -11.73
CA VAL A 383 26.64 8.95 -12.64
C VAL A 383 25.69 9.97 -12.01
N ILE A 384 25.64 10.10 -10.69
CA ILE A 384 24.78 11.08 -10.01
C ILE A 384 25.51 12.43 -9.95
N PRO A 385 25.03 13.48 -10.62
CA PRO A 385 25.80 14.70 -10.83
C PRO A 385 25.87 15.63 -9.61
N SER A 386 24.92 15.52 -8.67
CA SER A 386 24.82 16.42 -7.51
C SER A 386 24.06 15.81 -6.33
N PRO A 387 24.22 16.36 -5.11
CA PRO A 387 23.39 16.01 -3.96
C PRO A 387 21.89 16.21 -4.19
N GLU A 388 21.51 17.24 -4.94
CA GLU A 388 20.12 17.50 -5.32
C GLU A 388 19.58 16.41 -6.25
N ALA A 389 20.36 15.97 -7.24
CA ALA A 389 20.01 14.86 -8.11
C ALA A 389 19.83 13.56 -7.32
N ARG A 390 20.72 13.32 -6.34
CA ARG A 390 20.61 12.19 -5.42
C ARG A 390 19.32 12.25 -4.61
N LYS A 391 19.00 13.41 -4.04
CA LYS A 391 17.76 13.64 -3.27
C LYS A 391 16.53 13.38 -4.13
N ASN A 392 16.49 13.88 -5.36
CA ASN A 392 15.38 13.66 -6.28
C ASN A 392 15.21 12.18 -6.65
N LEU A 393 16.32 11.46 -6.90
CA LEU A 393 16.28 10.03 -7.18
C LEU A 393 15.79 9.22 -5.97
N MET A 394 16.22 9.59 -4.76
CA MET A 394 15.72 9.00 -3.51
C MET A 394 14.23 9.29 -3.28
N ASN A 395 13.76 10.49 -3.60
CA ASN A 395 12.33 10.84 -3.52
C ASN A 395 11.51 10.06 -4.56
N LEU A 396 12.04 9.92 -5.78
CA LEU A 396 11.41 9.12 -6.84
C LEU A 396 11.25 7.66 -6.43
N ALA A 397 12.30 7.07 -5.84
CA ALA A 397 12.27 5.71 -5.31
C ALA A 397 11.31 5.58 -4.11
N GLN A 398 11.25 6.58 -3.22
CA GLN A 398 10.30 6.57 -2.10
C GLN A 398 8.85 6.58 -2.59
N ARG A 399 8.56 7.38 -3.62
CA ARG A 399 7.25 7.36 -4.28
C ARG A 399 6.97 6.00 -4.91
N MET A 400 7.95 5.38 -5.57
CA MET A 400 7.83 4.03 -6.11
C MET A 400 7.43 3.00 -5.03
N ILE A 401 8.09 3.02 -3.87
CA ILE A 401 7.76 2.14 -2.72
C ILE A 401 6.34 2.41 -2.21
N ARG A 402 5.97 3.67 -2.03
CA ARG A 402 4.63 4.05 -1.55
C ARG A 402 3.55 3.59 -2.53
N THR A 403 3.72 3.89 -3.81
CA THR A 403 2.80 3.49 -4.88
C THR A 403 2.68 1.97 -4.95
N PHE A 404 3.79 1.23 -4.90
CA PHE A 404 3.74 -0.24 -4.83
C PHE A 404 2.92 -0.72 -3.64
N SER A 405 3.21 -0.20 -2.44
CA SER A 405 2.59 -0.65 -1.19
C SER A 405 1.06 -0.49 -1.19
N VAL A 406 0.58 0.66 -1.66
CA VAL A 406 -0.87 0.95 -1.82
C VAL A 406 -1.50 0.09 -2.91
N ASN A 407 -0.77 -0.18 -3.99
CA ASN A 407 -1.30 -0.88 -5.17
C ASN A 407 -1.45 -2.40 -5.00
N ILE A 408 -0.82 -2.98 -3.98
CA ILE A 408 -0.87 -4.42 -3.68
C ILE A 408 -1.62 -4.74 -2.38
N SER A 409 -2.27 -3.74 -1.78
CA SER A 409 -3.07 -3.89 -0.56
C SER A 409 -4.55 -3.67 -0.86
N THR A 410 -5.40 -3.80 0.16
CA THR A 410 -6.84 -3.50 0.07
C THR A 410 -7.17 -2.03 0.36
N SER A 411 -6.16 -1.16 0.38
CA SER A 411 -6.32 0.26 0.72
C SER A 411 -7.25 1.02 -0.23
N SER A 412 -7.83 2.12 0.24
CA SER A 412 -8.79 2.94 -0.53
C SER A 412 -10.02 2.16 -1.05
N GLY A 413 -10.44 1.12 -0.35
CA GLY A 413 -11.59 0.29 -0.73
C GLY A 413 -11.39 -0.49 -2.04
N GLN A 414 -10.15 -0.74 -2.45
CA GLN A 414 -9.85 -1.49 -3.66
C GLN A 414 -10.49 -2.89 -3.61
N SER A 415 -11.30 -3.20 -4.61
CA SER A 415 -11.90 -4.52 -4.76
C SER A 415 -10.96 -5.46 -5.52
N TRP A 416 -10.67 -6.59 -4.89
CA TRP A 416 -9.83 -7.64 -5.43
C TRP A 416 -10.67 -8.85 -5.80
N THR A 417 -10.49 -9.38 -6.99
CA THR A 417 -11.21 -10.56 -7.50
C THR A 417 -10.29 -11.77 -7.43
N ALA A 418 -10.76 -12.86 -6.80
CA ALA A 418 -10.10 -14.16 -6.86
C ALA A 418 -10.36 -14.80 -8.23
N LEU A 419 -9.40 -15.60 -8.72
CA LEU A 419 -9.56 -16.31 -10.00
C LEU A 419 -10.15 -17.71 -9.82
N SER A 420 -10.07 -18.24 -8.60
CA SER A 420 -10.68 -19.51 -8.21
C SER A 420 -11.54 -19.31 -6.97
N ASP A 421 -12.60 -20.12 -6.87
CA ASP A 421 -13.42 -20.22 -5.65
C ASP A 421 -12.75 -21.10 -4.57
N SER A 422 -11.56 -21.64 -4.83
CA SER A 422 -10.80 -22.41 -3.86
C SER A 422 -10.37 -21.52 -2.69
N SER A 423 -10.55 -22.03 -1.46
CA SER A 423 -10.04 -21.38 -0.24
C SER A 423 -8.52 -21.27 -0.20
N ASP A 424 -7.83 -22.07 -1.02
CA ASP A 424 -6.37 -22.11 -1.11
C ASP A 424 -5.83 -21.14 -2.17
N ASP A 425 -6.70 -20.51 -2.97
CA ASP A 425 -6.27 -19.57 -3.99
C ASP A 425 -5.76 -18.27 -3.36
N THR A 426 -4.50 -17.97 -3.64
CA THR A 426 -3.82 -16.77 -3.16
C THR A 426 -3.70 -15.69 -4.23
N VAL A 427 -4.16 -15.95 -5.46
CA VAL A 427 -4.09 -14.98 -6.57
C VAL A 427 -5.26 -14.01 -6.50
N ARG A 428 -4.96 -12.72 -6.56
CA ARG A 428 -5.94 -11.64 -6.59
C ARG A 428 -5.64 -10.70 -7.74
N ILE A 429 -6.66 -10.33 -8.48
CA ILE A 429 -6.57 -9.39 -9.61
C ILE A 429 -7.49 -8.21 -9.39
N THR A 430 -7.04 -7.03 -9.78
CA THR A 430 -7.87 -5.82 -9.79
C THR A 430 -7.52 -4.93 -10.98
N THR A 431 -8.44 -4.03 -11.34
CA THR A 431 -8.26 -3.04 -12.40
C THR A 431 -8.49 -1.65 -11.88
N ARG A 432 -7.61 -0.72 -12.23
CA ARG A 432 -7.69 0.67 -11.76
C ARG A 432 -7.60 1.61 -12.94
N LYS A 433 -8.47 2.63 -12.95
CA LYS A 433 -8.47 3.69 -13.95
C LYS A 433 -7.67 4.85 -13.40
N ILE A 434 -6.65 5.28 -14.14
CA ILE A 434 -5.74 6.33 -13.72
C ILE A 434 -5.72 7.43 -14.78
N THR A 435 -6.00 8.65 -14.34
CA THR A 435 -5.93 9.87 -15.16
C THR A 435 -4.97 10.91 -14.58
N GLU A 436 -4.45 10.65 -13.37
CA GLU A 436 -3.68 11.61 -12.59
C GLU A 436 -2.20 11.64 -12.99
N PRO A 437 -1.52 12.81 -12.87
CA PRO A 437 -0.08 12.93 -13.07
C PRO A 437 0.72 12.02 -12.13
N GLY A 438 1.89 11.56 -12.57
CA GLY A 438 2.79 10.71 -11.76
C GLY A 438 2.48 9.20 -11.81
N GLN A 439 1.43 8.80 -12.54
CA GLN A 439 1.16 7.42 -12.91
C GLN A 439 0.82 7.33 -14.42
N PRO A 440 0.96 6.16 -15.06
CA PRO A 440 0.55 5.99 -16.45
C PRO A 440 -0.95 6.24 -16.64
N ASN A 441 -1.30 7.11 -17.59
CA ASN A 441 -2.69 7.39 -17.94
C ASN A 441 -3.31 6.19 -18.67
N GLY A 442 -4.43 5.69 -18.14
CA GLY A 442 -5.17 4.58 -18.74
C GLY A 442 -5.80 3.62 -17.73
N VAL A 443 -5.94 2.36 -18.14
CA VAL A 443 -6.42 1.25 -17.32
C VAL A 443 -5.23 0.38 -16.93
N ILE A 444 -4.96 0.29 -15.63
CA ILE A 444 -3.91 -0.57 -15.07
C ILE A 444 -4.55 -1.86 -14.58
N LEU A 445 -4.01 -2.99 -15.02
CA LEU A 445 -4.30 -4.32 -14.52
C LEU A 445 -3.23 -4.69 -13.47
N SER A 446 -3.66 -5.04 -12.26
CA SER A 446 -2.77 -5.45 -11.17
C SER A 446 -3.09 -6.88 -10.76
N ALA A 447 -2.06 -7.69 -10.58
CA ALA A 447 -2.18 -9.07 -10.11
C ALA A 447 -1.20 -9.32 -8.97
N VAL A 448 -1.68 -9.92 -7.89
CA VAL A 448 -0.90 -10.23 -6.69
C VAL A 448 -1.09 -11.68 -6.32
N SER A 449 0.00 -12.36 -5.98
CA SER A 449 -0.03 -13.72 -5.42
C SER A 449 0.83 -13.77 -4.17
N THR A 450 0.41 -14.53 -3.17
CA THR A 450 1.23 -14.84 -1.99
C THR A 450 1.49 -16.32 -1.91
N THR A 451 2.73 -16.71 -1.66
CA THR A 451 3.13 -18.11 -1.47
C THR A 451 3.98 -18.27 -0.22
N TRP A 452 3.90 -19.42 0.43
CA TRP A 452 4.77 -19.77 1.54
C TRP A 452 6.02 -20.47 1.01
N LEU A 453 7.18 -20.07 1.52
CA LEU A 453 8.47 -20.64 1.16
C LEU A 453 9.16 -21.23 2.38
N PRO A 454 9.71 -22.47 2.28
CA PRO A 454 10.48 -23.12 3.35
C PRO A 454 11.91 -22.57 3.45
N HIS A 455 12.06 -21.26 3.32
CA HIS A 455 13.36 -20.59 3.36
C HIS A 455 13.28 -19.32 4.23
N PRO A 456 14.36 -18.97 4.93
CA PRO A 456 14.43 -17.70 5.63
C PRO A 456 14.28 -16.52 4.66
N HIS A 457 13.63 -15.44 5.11
CA HIS A 457 13.30 -14.30 4.25
C HIS A 457 14.53 -13.63 3.62
N TYR A 458 15.66 -13.62 4.32
CA TYR A 458 16.91 -13.03 3.82
C TYR A 458 17.53 -13.81 2.66
N HIS A 459 17.39 -15.15 2.61
CA HIS A 459 17.85 -15.94 1.45
C HIS A 459 17.03 -15.63 0.19
N VAL A 460 15.71 -15.51 0.35
CA VAL A 460 14.80 -15.13 -0.75
C VAL A 460 15.09 -13.69 -1.19
N PHE A 461 15.33 -12.79 -0.24
CA PHE A 461 15.73 -11.41 -0.51
C PHE A 461 17.03 -11.32 -1.31
N ASP A 462 18.07 -12.06 -0.91
CA ASP A 462 19.36 -12.06 -1.60
C ASP A 462 19.23 -12.60 -3.03
N LEU A 463 18.39 -13.64 -3.26
CA LEU A 463 18.07 -14.12 -4.59
C LEU A 463 17.41 -13.06 -5.45
N LEU A 464 16.39 -12.39 -4.92
CA LEU A 464 15.56 -11.47 -5.69
C LEU A 464 16.24 -10.14 -5.98
N ARG A 465 17.21 -9.71 -5.16
CA ARG A 465 17.97 -8.48 -5.43
C ARG A 465 19.16 -8.67 -6.35
N ASP A 466 19.64 -9.91 -6.51
CA ASP A 466 20.84 -10.22 -7.30
C ASP A 466 20.60 -10.08 -8.80
N GLU A 467 21.26 -9.12 -9.42
CA GLU A 467 21.15 -8.79 -10.85
C GLU A 467 21.47 -9.97 -11.76
N ARG A 468 22.48 -10.77 -11.43
CA ARG A 468 22.96 -11.87 -12.28
C ARG A 468 22.02 -13.05 -12.22
N ARG A 469 21.46 -13.33 -11.04
CA ARG A 469 20.49 -14.40 -10.85
C ARG A 469 19.12 -14.00 -11.38
N ARG A 470 18.73 -12.72 -11.31
CA ARG A 470 17.49 -12.23 -11.91
C ARG A 470 17.48 -12.31 -13.43
N ALA A 471 18.61 -12.14 -14.10
CA ALA A 471 18.72 -12.37 -15.54
C ALA A 471 18.39 -13.81 -15.95
N GLN A 472 18.48 -14.77 -15.02
CA GLN A 472 18.11 -16.18 -15.23
C GLN A 472 16.61 -16.44 -14.94
N LEU A 473 15.96 -15.52 -14.22
CA LEU A 473 14.50 -15.48 -14.05
C LEU A 473 13.92 -14.75 -15.27
N ASP A 474 13.78 -15.51 -16.36
CA ASP A 474 13.36 -15.07 -17.71
C ASP A 474 12.15 -14.11 -17.68
N VAL A 475 11.28 -14.26 -16.69
CA VAL A 475 10.05 -13.51 -16.47
C VAL A 475 10.26 -12.06 -16.00
N LEU A 476 11.39 -11.73 -15.36
CA LEU A 476 11.62 -10.40 -14.75
C LEU A 476 12.48 -9.47 -15.63
N SER A 477 13.21 -10.05 -16.59
CA SER A 477 14.17 -9.34 -17.43
C SER A 477 13.99 -9.60 -18.93
N ASN A 478 13.05 -10.46 -19.34
CA ASN A 478 12.98 -11.02 -20.70
C ASN A 478 14.35 -11.61 -21.14
N GLY A 479 15.11 -12.17 -20.21
CA GLY A 479 16.46 -12.69 -20.43
C GLY A 479 17.55 -11.62 -20.63
N ASN A 480 17.25 -10.34 -20.46
CA ASN A 480 18.22 -9.26 -20.62
C ASN A 480 19.18 -9.18 -19.44
N SER A 481 20.47 -8.94 -19.73
CA SER A 481 21.44 -8.64 -18.67
C SER A 481 21.18 -7.25 -18.10
N LEU A 482 21.23 -7.15 -16.77
CA LEU A 482 21.15 -5.90 -16.03
C LEU A 482 22.56 -5.44 -15.67
N HIS A 483 22.81 -4.15 -15.77
CA HIS A 483 24.07 -3.54 -15.35
C HIS A 483 23.79 -2.32 -14.46
N GLU A 484 24.23 -2.35 -13.20
CA GLU A 484 24.15 -1.21 -12.31
C GLU A 484 24.96 -0.01 -12.82
N VAL A 485 24.30 1.12 -13.02
CA VAL A 485 24.91 2.39 -13.46
C VAL A 485 24.93 3.44 -12.35
N ALA A 486 24.07 3.33 -11.34
CA ALA A 486 24.15 4.13 -10.13
C ALA A 486 23.69 3.32 -8.92
N HIS A 487 24.30 3.60 -7.78
CA HIS A 487 24.04 2.93 -6.52
C HIS A 487 23.98 3.94 -5.38
N ILE A 488 22.94 3.88 -4.56
CA ILE A 488 22.79 4.67 -3.34
C ILE A 488 22.52 3.73 -2.18
N ALA A 489 23.45 3.64 -1.23
CA ALA A 489 23.21 2.96 0.03
C ALA A 489 22.15 3.72 0.86
N ASN A 490 21.19 2.98 1.42
CA ASN A 490 20.04 3.51 2.16
C ASN A 490 19.89 2.92 3.57
N GLY A 491 20.88 2.17 4.03
CA GLY A 491 20.88 1.58 5.36
C GLY A 491 22.20 0.94 5.73
N SER A 492 22.27 0.45 6.95
CA SER A 492 23.45 -0.26 7.48
C SER A 492 23.63 -1.62 6.82
N HIS A 493 22.53 -2.29 6.45
CA HIS A 493 22.58 -3.55 5.73
C HIS A 493 22.97 -3.32 4.25
N PRO A 494 23.93 -4.07 3.68
CA PRO A 494 24.44 -3.84 2.32
C PRO A 494 23.39 -4.07 1.21
N GLY A 495 22.32 -4.82 1.51
CA GLY A 495 21.18 -4.98 0.62
C GLY A 495 20.18 -3.82 0.61
N ASN A 496 20.32 -2.84 1.52
CA ASN A 496 19.44 -1.69 1.62
C ASN A 496 19.98 -0.59 0.71
N CYS A 497 19.48 -0.54 -0.53
CA CYS A 497 19.99 0.38 -1.55
C CYS A 497 18.92 0.77 -2.57
N ILE A 498 19.18 1.88 -3.26
CA ILE A 498 18.56 2.23 -4.53
C ILE A 498 19.59 1.99 -5.62
N SER A 499 19.20 1.24 -6.64
CA SER A 499 20.03 0.93 -7.80
C SER A 499 19.33 1.44 -9.05
N LEU A 500 20.10 2.09 -9.93
CA LEU A 500 19.68 2.38 -11.29
C LEU A 500 20.37 1.39 -12.21
N LEU A 501 19.59 0.55 -12.88
CA LEU A 501 20.07 -0.55 -13.70
C LEU A 501 19.81 -0.24 -15.17
N ARG A 502 20.81 -0.42 -16.02
CA ARG A 502 20.66 -0.40 -17.46
C ARG A 502 20.21 -1.77 -17.96
N ILE A 503 19.16 -1.80 -18.77
CA ILE A 503 18.67 -3.02 -19.41
C ILE A 503 19.42 -3.17 -20.75
N ASN A 504 20.28 -4.18 -20.87
CA ASN A 504 21.01 -4.45 -22.11
C ASN A 504 20.18 -5.39 -22.99
N VAL A 505 19.57 -4.84 -24.05
CA VAL A 505 18.88 -5.65 -25.06
C VAL A 505 19.92 -6.23 -26.03
N ALA A 506 19.92 -7.54 -26.21
CA ALA A 506 20.90 -8.27 -27.05
C ALA A 506 20.78 -7.99 -28.57
N SER A 507 19.96 -7.03 -28.99
CA SER A 507 19.61 -6.77 -30.39
C SER A 507 20.30 -5.50 -30.89
N ASN A 508 20.95 -5.58 -32.06
CA ASN A 508 21.61 -4.46 -32.76
C ASN A 508 20.62 -3.40 -33.32
N SER A 509 19.43 -3.25 -32.74
CA SER A 509 18.51 -2.17 -33.08
C SER A 509 18.90 -0.92 -32.30
N SER A 510 18.97 0.23 -32.98
CA SER A 510 19.24 1.55 -32.42
C SER A 510 18.08 2.09 -31.56
N GLN A 511 17.46 1.22 -30.76
CA GLN A 511 16.30 1.52 -29.93
C GLN A 511 16.75 2.01 -28.54
N SER A 512 15.93 2.90 -27.98
CA SER A 512 16.10 3.60 -26.70
C SER A 512 16.65 2.70 -25.60
N VAL A 513 17.72 3.16 -24.93
CA VAL A 513 18.19 2.51 -23.69
C VAL A 513 17.09 2.65 -22.65
N GLU A 514 16.58 1.55 -22.11
CA GLU A 514 15.66 1.58 -20.97
C GLU A 514 16.44 1.43 -19.65
N LEU A 515 16.03 2.21 -18.64
CA LEU A 515 16.57 2.13 -17.30
C LEU A 515 15.53 1.50 -16.37
N MET A 516 16.01 0.82 -15.33
CA MET A 516 15.20 0.28 -14.26
C MET A 516 15.64 0.92 -12.94
N LEU A 517 14.72 1.62 -12.29
CA LEU A 517 14.91 2.08 -10.93
C LEU A 517 14.48 0.95 -9.99
N GLN A 518 15.36 0.56 -9.07
CA GLN A 518 15.10 -0.46 -8.07
C GLN A 518 15.40 0.09 -6.69
N GLU A 519 14.56 -0.25 -5.72
CA GLU A 519 14.85 -0.10 -4.30
C GLU A 519 14.67 -1.47 -3.62
N SER A 520 15.70 -1.88 -2.89
CA SER A 520 15.69 -3.11 -2.08
C SER A 520 15.97 -2.77 -0.63
N CYS A 521 15.28 -3.46 0.28
CA CYS A 521 15.61 -3.37 1.69
C CYS A 521 15.22 -4.62 2.47
N THR A 522 15.85 -4.78 3.64
CA THR A 522 15.57 -5.84 4.60
C THR A 522 15.75 -5.32 6.03
N ASP A 523 14.92 -5.83 6.93
CA ASP A 523 15.01 -5.68 8.38
C ASP A 523 14.38 -6.91 9.08
N GLN A 524 14.18 -6.82 10.40
CA GLN A 524 13.62 -7.91 11.21
C GLN A 524 12.13 -8.19 10.93
N SER A 525 11.38 -7.19 10.45
CA SER A 525 9.96 -7.32 10.08
C SER A 525 9.74 -7.85 8.66
N GLY A 526 10.77 -7.81 7.81
CA GLY A 526 10.74 -8.37 6.47
C GLY A 526 11.60 -7.62 5.47
N SER A 527 11.43 -7.97 4.20
CA SER A 527 12.18 -7.44 3.08
C SER A 527 11.27 -7.06 1.93
N HIS A 528 11.73 -6.14 1.08
CA HIS A 528 11.10 -5.92 -0.22
C HIS A 528 12.13 -5.59 -1.29
N VAL A 529 11.78 -5.92 -2.53
CA VAL A 529 12.53 -5.54 -3.73
C VAL A 529 11.50 -5.03 -4.73
N VAL A 530 11.50 -3.72 -4.95
CA VAL A 530 10.53 -3.03 -5.79
C VAL A 530 11.27 -2.31 -6.90
N TYR A 531 10.75 -2.37 -8.11
CA TYR A 531 11.38 -1.79 -9.28
C TYR A 531 10.35 -1.30 -10.29
N THR A 532 10.78 -0.43 -11.19
CA THR A 532 9.97 0.05 -12.31
C THR A 532 10.88 0.44 -13.48
N THR A 533 10.39 0.27 -14.70
CA THR A 533 11.09 0.72 -15.91
C THR A 533 10.81 2.20 -16.13
N ILE A 534 11.85 2.97 -16.44
CA ILE A 534 11.80 4.42 -16.60
C ILE A 534 12.61 4.81 -17.83
N ASP A 535 12.07 5.75 -18.61
CA ASP A 535 12.77 6.36 -19.74
C ASP A 535 14.02 7.12 -19.25
N VAL A 536 15.08 7.10 -20.05
CA VAL A 536 16.30 7.87 -19.81
C VAL A 536 15.98 9.35 -19.65
N ASP A 537 15.06 9.90 -20.45
CA ASP A 537 14.70 11.32 -20.37
C ASP A 537 14.05 11.67 -19.03
N ALA A 538 13.22 10.78 -18.48
CA ALA A 538 12.61 10.96 -17.16
C ALA A 538 13.63 10.84 -16.03
N ILE A 539 14.64 9.97 -16.15
CA ILE A 539 15.75 9.91 -15.19
C ILE A 539 16.61 11.17 -15.28
N GLN A 540 16.90 11.67 -16.49
CA GLN A 540 17.62 12.92 -16.68
C GLN A 540 16.87 14.10 -16.08
N LEU A 541 15.55 14.15 -16.26
CA LEU A 541 14.67 15.12 -15.61
C LEU A 541 14.81 15.06 -14.09
N ALA A 542 14.69 13.88 -13.48
CA ALA A 542 14.86 13.72 -12.03
C ALA A 542 16.25 14.17 -11.55
N MET A 543 17.30 13.90 -12.35
CA MET A 543 18.68 14.26 -12.03
C MET A 543 19.03 15.73 -12.32
N SER A 544 18.22 16.46 -13.09
CA SER A 544 18.47 17.86 -13.46
C SER A 544 18.19 18.86 -12.33
N GLY A 545 17.60 18.40 -11.22
CA GLY A 545 17.15 19.24 -10.11
C GLY A 545 15.70 19.74 -10.27
N GLU A 546 15.05 19.45 -11.39
CA GLU A 546 13.62 19.70 -11.61
C GLU A 546 12.74 18.78 -10.75
N ASP A 547 11.45 19.11 -10.63
CA ASP A 547 10.50 18.35 -9.82
C ASP A 547 10.14 17.01 -10.49
N PRO A 548 10.49 15.85 -9.90
CA PRO A 548 10.17 14.54 -10.47
C PRO A 548 8.69 14.14 -10.27
N SER A 549 7.84 14.98 -9.68
CA SER A 549 6.45 14.67 -9.33
C SER A 549 5.57 14.23 -10.52
N CYS A 550 5.88 14.66 -11.74
CA CYS A 550 5.12 14.27 -12.93
C CYS A 550 5.54 12.92 -13.55
N ILE A 551 6.70 12.37 -13.17
CA ILE A 551 7.25 11.14 -13.77
C ILE A 551 6.30 9.96 -13.49
N PRO A 552 5.75 9.31 -14.54
CA PRO A 552 4.85 8.19 -14.36
C PRO A 552 5.60 6.96 -13.85
N LEU A 553 5.12 6.38 -12.75
CA LEU A 553 5.67 5.14 -12.19
C LEU A 553 4.66 3.99 -12.24
N LEU A 554 5.10 2.82 -12.69
CA LEU A 554 4.35 1.58 -12.65
C LEU A 554 5.17 0.50 -11.91
N PRO A 555 5.17 0.52 -10.57
CA PRO A 555 6.07 -0.33 -9.81
C PRO A 555 5.62 -1.78 -9.77
N MET A 556 6.58 -2.69 -9.76
CA MET A 556 6.38 -4.12 -9.60
C MET A 556 7.40 -4.63 -8.58
N GLY A 557 7.17 -5.80 -8.01
CA GLY A 557 8.14 -6.34 -7.08
C GLY A 557 7.62 -7.36 -6.10
N PHE A 558 8.36 -7.44 -4.99
CA PHE A 558 8.28 -8.52 -4.02
C PHE A 558 8.22 -7.95 -2.61
N ALA A 559 7.31 -8.47 -1.80
CA ALA A 559 7.31 -8.31 -0.35
C ALA A 559 7.54 -9.67 0.28
N ILE A 560 8.44 -9.74 1.27
CA ILE A 560 8.89 -10.98 1.89
C ILE A 560 8.76 -10.79 3.40
N VAL A 561 7.83 -11.51 4.04
CA VAL A 561 7.62 -11.41 5.49
C VAL A 561 8.05 -12.72 6.17
N PRO A 562 8.86 -12.66 7.24
CA PRO A 562 9.28 -13.84 7.96
C PRO A 562 8.08 -14.47 8.68
N VAL A 563 7.99 -15.79 8.62
CA VAL A 563 7.00 -16.57 9.37
C VAL A 563 7.72 -17.64 10.15
N VAL A 564 7.60 -17.57 11.47
CA VAL A 564 8.06 -18.62 12.37
C VAL A 564 6.91 -19.59 12.54
N PRO A 565 7.00 -20.85 12.08
CA PRO A 565 5.96 -21.83 12.36
C PRO A 565 5.91 -22.07 13.88
N ASN A 566 4.73 -21.97 14.49
CA ASN A 566 4.51 -22.55 15.82
C ASN A 566 4.48 -24.08 15.65
N ASN A 567 5.11 -24.80 16.59
CA ASN A 567 5.08 -26.27 16.67
C ASN A 567 3.66 -26.85 16.91
N ASP A 568 2.62 -26.01 17.00
CA ASP A 568 1.23 -26.41 17.24
C ASP A 568 0.51 -26.92 15.99
N CYS A 569 1.09 -26.77 14.80
CA CYS A 569 0.57 -27.41 13.60
C CYS A 569 1.14 -28.84 13.48
N ASN A 570 0.51 -29.76 14.21
CA ASN A 570 0.51 -31.19 13.89
C ASN A 570 -0.11 -31.37 12.49
N ILE A 571 0.68 -31.12 11.44
CA ILE A 571 0.49 -31.82 10.18
C ILE A 571 0.79 -33.26 10.52
N ILE A 572 -0.24 -34.10 10.44
CA ILE A 572 -0.16 -35.55 10.57
C ILE A 572 0.77 -36.06 9.47
N THR A 573 2.07 -36.06 9.70
CA THR A 573 3.00 -36.96 9.04
C THR A 573 3.08 -38.19 9.91
N THR A 574 2.41 -39.24 9.46
CA THR A 574 2.47 -40.57 10.03
C THR A 574 3.91 -41.06 10.15
N THR A 575 4.25 -41.52 11.37
CA THR A 575 5.23 -42.56 11.73
C THR A 575 6.69 -42.36 11.31
N ASP A 576 7.56 -42.02 12.28
CA ASP A 576 8.44 -43.01 12.92
C ASP A 576 9.13 -42.43 14.16
N ASP A 577 9.06 -43.20 15.26
CA ASP A 577 9.66 -42.93 16.57
C ASP A 577 11.19 -42.98 16.51
N ASN A 578 11.85 -41.91 16.96
CA ASN A 578 13.10 -41.99 17.75
C ASN A 578 13.48 -40.61 18.34
N PRO A 579 13.55 -40.45 19.67
CA PRO A 579 14.05 -39.22 20.28
C PRO A 579 15.57 -39.27 20.41
N MET A 580 16.29 -38.48 19.59
CA MET A 580 17.72 -38.19 19.82
C MET A 580 17.88 -36.97 20.75
N PRO A 581 18.91 -36.96 21.63
CA PRO A 581 19.14 -35.85 22.55
C PRO A 581 19.72 -34.63 21.82
N PRO A 582 19.49 -33.40 22.33
CA PRO A 582 20.00 -32.20 21.70
C PRO A 582 21.51 -32.12 21.91
N SER A 583 22.26 -32.19 20.81
CA SER A 583 23.67 -31.79 20.78
C SER A 583 23.71 -30.28 20.50
N GLY A 584 24.54 -29.57 21.27
CA GLY A 584 24.70 -28.13 21.19
C GLY A 584 25.32 -27.66 19.87
N ASP A 585 25.02 -26.40 19.55
CA ASP A 585 25.40 -25.60 18.38
C ASP A 585 24.58 -25.78 17.09
N GLY A 586 23.65 -24.84 16.91
CA GLY A 586 22.91 -24.59 15.67
C GLY A 586 21.40 -24.42 15.90
N ASN A 587 20.95 -23.19 16.16
CA ASN A 587 19.53 -22.84 16.31
C ASN A 587 18.80 -22.92 14.95
N GLY A 588 18.61 -24.13 14.43
CA GLY A 588 17.86 -24.43 13.22
C GLY A 588 16.37 -24.59 13.54
N HIS A 589 15.68 -23.49 13.85
CA HIS A 589 14.23 -23.47 13.70
C HIS A 589 13.92 -23.41 12.20
N ASN A 590 13.00 -24.24 11.71
CA ASN A 590 12.49 -24.20 10.34
C ASN A 590 11.79 -22.84 10.09
N SER A 591 12.56 -21.77 9.88
CA SER A 591 12.06 -20.43 9.57
C SER A 591 11.70 -20.38 8.09
N GLY A 592 10.42 -20.14 7.81
CA GLY A 592 9.92 -19.87 6.47
C GLY A 592 9.61 -18.40 6.26
N CYS A 593 9.14 -18.06 5.07
CA CYS A 593 8.64 -16.72 4.79
C CYS A 593 7.44 -16.76 3.84
N LEU A 594 6.62 -15.72 3.88
CA LEU A 594 5.63 -15.47 2.83
C LEU A 594 6.23 -14.53 1.80
N LEU A 595 6.21 -14.97 0.55
CA LEU A 595 6.56 -14.16 -0.61
C LEU A 595 5.27 -13.67 -1.28
N THR A 596 5.07 -12.36 -1.27
CA THR A 596 4.03 -11.71 -2.07
C THR A 596 4.65 -11.10 -3.32
N VAL A 597 4.18 -11.53 -4.48
CA VAL A 597 4.59 -11.02 -5.80
C VAL A 597 3.50 -10.09 -6.32
N GLY A 598 3.85 -8.85 -6.66
CA GLY A 598 2.93 -7.86 -7.21
C GLY A 598 3.36 -7.43 -8.62
N LEU A 599 2.46 -7.63 -9.59
CA LEU A 599 2.66 -7.29 -11.00
C LEU A 599 1.62 -6.27 -11.44
N GLN A 600 2.05 -5.32 -12.29
CA GLN A 600 1.19 -4.27 -12.81
C GLN A 600 1.48 -4.07 -14.30
N VAL A 601 0.43 -3.95 -15.11
CA VAL A 601 0.54 -3.73 -16.56
C VAL A 601 -0.46 -2.65 -16.98
N LEU A 602 -0.03 -1.73 -17.85
CA LEU A 602 -0.93 -0.80 -18.53
C LEU A 602 -1.72 -1.57 -19.60
N ALA A 603 -2.95 -1.95 -19.28
CA ALA A 603 -3.81 -2.74 -20.17
C ALA A 603 -4.37 -1.93 -21.33
N SER A 604 -4.56 -0.62 -21.15
CA SER A 604 -4.99 0.32 -22.19
C SER A 604 -4.59 1.73 -21.81
N THR A 605 -4.18 2.54 -22.78
CA THR A 605 -3.97 4.00 -22.60
C THR A 605 -5.27 4.79 -22.60
N ILE A 606 -6.40 4.14 -22.91
CA ILE A 606 -7.73 4.74 -22.94
C ILE A 606 -8.45 4.36 -21.63
N PRO A 607 -8.71 5.30 -20.70
CA PRO A 607 -9.33 5.01 -19.39
C PRO A 607 -10.74 4.40 -19.46
N THR A 608 -11.42 4.54 -20.59
CA THR A 608 -12.77 3.98 -20.83
C THR A 608 -12.74 2.60 -21.48
N ALA A 609 -11.56 2.07 -21.83
CA ALA A 609 -11.45 0.75 -22.43
C ALA A 609 -11.93 -0.35 -21.47
N LYS A 610 -12.58 -1.36 -22.04
CA LYS A 610 -12.93 -2.58 -21.31
C LYS A 610 -11.74 -3.53 -21.30
N LEU A 611 -11.49 -4.14 -20.15
CA LEU A 611 -10.46 -5.17 -20.02
C LEU A 611 -10.88 -6.41 -20.82
N ASN A 612 -9.93 -7.02 -21.54
CA ASN A 612 -10.13 -8.32 -22.19
C ASN A 612 -9.73 -9.45 -21.22
N LEU A 613 -10.44 -10.58 -21.32
CA LEU A 613 -10.14 -11.76 -20.51
C LEU A 613 -8.74 -12.32 -20.82
N SER A 614 -8.26 -12.14 -22.06
CA SER A 614 -6.91 -12.55 -22.46
C SER A 614 -5.80 -11.85 -21.69
N SER A 615 -5.94 -10.55 -21.34
CA SER A 615 -4.93 -9.88 -20.49
C SER A 615 -4.94 -10.41 -19.06
N VAL A 616 -6.11 -10.75 -18.52
CA VAL A 616 -6.23 -11.39 -17.19
C VAL A 616 -5.51 -12.74 -17.19
N THR A 617 -5.76 -13.57 -18.20
CA THR A 617 -5.09 -14.86 -18.32
C THR A 617 -3.58 -14.70 -18.52
N ALA A 618 -3.15 -13.73 -19.33
CA ALA A 618 -1.74 -13.47 -19.58
C ALA A 618 -0.99 -13.03 -18.30
N ILE A 619 -1.53 -12.06 -17.56
CA ILE A 619 -0.89 -11.60 -16.32
C ILE A 619 -0.89 -12.69 -15.24
N ASN A 620 -1.96 -13.50 -15.16
CA ASN A 620 -2.03 -14.63 -14.23
C ASN A 620 -0.97 -15.69 -14.56
N ASN A 621 -0.81 -16.05 -15.83
CA ASN A 621 0.22 -16.99 -16.27
C ASN A 621 1.61 -16.44 -15.98
N HIS A 622 1.85 -15.15 -16.20
CA HIS A 622 3.11 -14.49 -15.90
C HIS A 622 3.42 -14.51 -14.39
N LEU A 623 2.42 -14.24 -13.55
CA LEU A 623 2.51 -14.33 -12.09
C LEU A 623 2.86 -15.74 -11.62
N CYS A 624 2.12 -16.74 -12.11
CA CYS A 624 2.36 -18.15 -11.77
C CYS A 624 3.76 -18.58 -12.20
N ASN A 625 4.19 -18.25 -13.41
CA ASN A 625 5.52 -18.55 -13.92
C ASN A 625 6.62 -17.88 -13.07
N THR A 626 6.42 -16.62 -12.64
CA THR A 626 7.34 -15.92 -11.74
C THR A 626 7.58 -16.73 -10.47
N VAL A 627 6.49 -17.14 -9.81
CA VAL A 627 6.55 -17.90 -8.56
C VAL A 627 7.24 -19.26 -8.75
N HIS A 628 6.92 -19.97 -9.83
CA HIS A 628 7.56 -21.25 -10.15
C HIS A 628 9.07 -21.11 -10.38
N GLN A 629 9.51 -20.08 -11.11
CA GLN A 629 10.93 -19.85 -11.36
C GLN A 629 11.69 -19.51 -10.07
N ILE A 630 11.10 -18.70 -9.19
CA ILE A 630 11.71 -18.38 -7.88
C ILE A 630 11.86 -19.65 -7.04
N ASN A 631 10.81 -20.49 -6.98
CA ASN A 631 10.86 -21.77 -6.26
C ASN A 631 11.92 -22.72 -6.81
N ALA A 632 12.02 -22.83 -8.14
CA ALA A 632 13.03 -23.66 -8.79
C ALA A 632 14.45 -23.15 -8.48
N ALA A 633 14.67 -21.83 -8.54
CA ALA A 633 15.95 -21.22 -8.24
C ALA A 633 16.36 -21.45 -6.78
N LEU A 634 15.44 -21.29 -5.82
CA LEU A 634 15.70 -21.56 -4.39
C LEU A 634 16.04 -23.04 -4.14
N SER A 635 15.34 -23.96 -4.82
CA SER A 635 15.60 -25.40 -4.70
C SER A 635 16.98 -25.79 -5.24
N SER A 636 17.47 -25.10 -6.29
CA SER A 636 18.79 -25.38 -6.88
C SER A 636 19.98 -24.93 -6.00
N ILE A 637 19.75 -24.00 -5.06
CA ILE A 637 20.78 -23.44 -4.17
C ILE A 637 21.10 -24.39 -3.00
N CYS A 638 20.19 -25.30 -2.66
CA CYS A 638 20.38 -26.33 -1.63
C CYS A 638 20.51 -27.72 -2.27
N PRO A 639 21.71 -28.15 -2.72
CA PRO A 639 21.91 -29.56 -2.95
C PRO A 639 21.87 -30.28 -1.60
N ASP A 640 20.94 -31.22 -1.45
CA ASP A 640 20.86 -32.11 -0.30
C ASP A 640 22.25 -32.70 0.01
N ASN A 641 22.74 -32.43 1.22
CA ASN A 641 23.89 -33.12 1.81
C ASN A 641 23.46 -34.51 2.29
N SER A 642 22.89 -35.31 1.40
CA SER A 642 22.58 -36.73 1.59
C SER A 642 23.24 -37.58 0.50
N SER A 643 24.54 -37.37 0.29
CA SER A 643 25.37 -38.37 -0.39
C SER A 643 25.59 -39.58 0.53
N SER A 644 24.62 -40.49 0.59
CA SER A 644 24.93 -41.87 0.95
C SER A 644 25.52 -42.55 -0.28
N MET A 645 26.85 -42.65 -0.29
CA MET A 645 27.58 -43.55 -1.17
C MET A 645 26.99 -44.96 -1.06
N VAL A 646 26.38 -45.45 -2.14
CA VAL A 646 26.35 -46.89 -2.42
C VAL A 646 27.25 -47.11 -3.61
N GLY A 647 28.47 -47.58 -3.31
CA GLY A 647 29.42 -48.01 -4.33
C GLY A 647 28.89 -49.20 -5.10
N SER A 648 28.97 -49.12 -6.42
CA SER A 648 29.00 -50.28 -7.31
C SER A 648 30.22 -50.11 -8.20
N SER A 649 31.29 -50.82 -7.83
CA SER A 649 32.50 -50.94 -8.63
C SER A 649 32.23 -51.96 -9.73
N THR A 650 32.27 -51.55 -10.99
CA THR A 650 32.37 -52.46 -12.14
C THR A 650 33.51 -51.99 -13.04
N GLU A 651 34.62 -52.72 -12.98
CA GLU A 651 35.77 -52.62 -13.89
C GLU A 651 35.37 -52.96 -15.33
N PRO A 652 35.95 -52.32 -16.36
CA PRO A 652 35.90 -52.82 -17.74
C PRO A 652 37.09 -53.73 -18.02
N ALA A 653 36.81 -55.00 -18.36
CA ALA A 653 37.81 -55.97 -18.80
C ALA A 653 38.31 -55.67 -20.24
N ALA A 654 39.63 -55.74 -20.41
CA ALA A 654 40.34 -55.62 -21.69
C ALA A 654 40.12 -56.85 -22.62
N PRO A 655 40.28 -56.70 -23.95
CA PRO A 655 39.91 -57.75 -24.91
C PRO A 655 40.99 -58.83 -25.03
N PRO A 656 40.65 -60.09 -25.40
CA PRO A 656 41.65 -61.12 -25.61
C PRO A 656 42.27 -60.99 -27.00
N LYS A 657 43.59 -61.19 -27.04
CA LYS A 657 44.35 -61.43 -28.26
C LYS A 657 44.03 -62.83 -28.80
N GLN A 658 43.50 -62.91 -30.01
CA GLN A 658 44.10 -63.58 -31.19
C GLN A 658 43.22 -63.38 -32.41
#